data_AF-A0A8C1HXE0-F1
#
_entry.id   AF-A0A8C1HXE0-F1
#
_cell.length_a   1.000
_cell.length_b   1.000
_cell.length_c   1.000
_cell.angle_alpha   90.00
_cell.angle_beta   90.00
_cell.angle_gamma   90.00
#
_symmetry.space_group_name_H-M   'P 1'
#
loop_
_entity.id
_entity.type
_entity.pdbx_description
1 polymer ?
#
loop_
_entity_poly.entity_id
_entity_poly.type
_entity_poly.pdbx_seq_one_letter_code
_entity_poly.pdbx_strand_id
1 'polypeptide(L)'
;MSSRECSCSNVSLLPFSAQSCARSCGEKFNTCSCHATCESLKDCCADYKLFCLDIEPHSGSLLGGTDFKILNATFEQSINLTCRFNSEILTEGYVDENGVGHCITPLLYESGWIPFEMSTDGVNYDRSGRWLSVHHSKLSPFYKIIFANATQWQYYGTPNVSGDLKMIWIPSLIKAERVNIELWGYNETGKAYSANWEAEWKYLYTVGRDVPNNGVFSFTPQIAEHLYSLWDLGSMRVSPSTKPDGARDVNALWSGAHAIAWHLEEAFRKDSAGWALEKCINWDKEEKAMPNFLTEITDCPCTLAQARADTGRFHTDYGCDIEAGSLCIYHPGAVHCVRAIQGSPEYGAGQQCCYDSTGAQVLTGDSIGGSTPDRGHDWGEPPYKKPPRVPGFSHWKYDVISFYYCCLWSDNCKYYFTHRPSSDCRTYRPPRAAAVLGDPHFITFDGVTFTFNGKGEYSLLHSSDYELSVQGRTEPMKFENGEFCTVAMATRLSSVAMREKDSDVIEVRLRDQVDELQVLMNQQVLSFSEQKWIDLKGVFVFSPKPTDVTVMFPSGTGVEVRAGGGVMTLTILLPHDLQNHTQGLLGTMNDEPEDDFTSSNGVIIPLNSSAQDIFTYCAGWAIRNETSLFTYDSTHLLNEYYYAPKHDPSFIPNFSVTEDPEDPLLEPTLNLCAGEGASFCKYDALSMRSLEQGNATLLAYRSHTSTKKALEPVQSCGWLSPPNHGWKEGTLYLEGATVTFSCNSGYRLYGSQERTCQAGGKWSGQDTHCVAGSPCSLEVIEGFSRFFFFSSIFHYEWMILKEASYALQGCIYLIRNITF
;
A
#
# COMPACT_ATOMS: atom_id res chain seq x y z
N MET A 1 -80.29 43.30 19.82
CA MET A 1 -79.81 44.61 19.31
C MET A 1 -78.62 45.00 20.18
N SER A 2 -77.39 45.23 19.75
CA SER A 2 -76.75 45.37 18.44
C SER A 2 -75.24 45.25 18.73
N SER A 3 -74.57 44.19 18.28
CA SER A 3 -73.45 44.20 17.33
C SER A 3 -72.30 45.18 17.61
N ARG A 4 -71.13 44.64 17.97
CA ARG A 4 -69.82 45.14 17.53
C ARG A 4 -68.96 43.96 17.11
N GLU A 5 -68.74 43.85 15.81
CA GLU A 5 -67.75 42.99 15.18
C GLU A 5 -66.35 43.52 15.48
N CYS A 6 -65.41 42.62 15.78
CA CYS A 6 -63.99 42.85 15.58
C CYS A 6 -63.42 41.63 14.85
N SER A 7 -62.81 41.94 13.71
CA SER A 7 -62.27 41.06 12.67
C SER A 7 -61.23 40.07 13.20
N CYS A 8 -61.40 38.79 12.87
CA CYS A 8 -60.33 37.79 12.91
C CYS A 8 -59.37 38.07 11.74
N SER A 9 -58.18 38.61 12.06
CA SER A 9 -57.09 38.64 11.10
C SER A 9 -56.46 37.24 11.04
N ASN A 10 -56.63 36.58 9.90
CA ASN A 10 -55.87 35.40 9.52
C ASN A 10 -54.38 35.70 9.67
N VAL A 11 -53.73 35.07 10.65
CA VAL A 11 -52.28 34.90 10.62
C VAL A 11 -51.99 33.93 9.49
N SER A 12 -51.60 34.47 8.34
CA SER A 12 -50.90 33.75 7.31
C SER A 12 -49.70 33.06 7.94
N LEU A 13 -49.76 31.73 8.09
CA LEU A 13 -48.58 30.90 8.21
C LEU A 13 -47.73 31.18 6.97
N LEU A 14 -46.66 31.95 7.14
CA LEU A 14 -45.57 31.99 6.18
C LEU A 14 -45.12 30.54 5.98
N PRO A 15 -44.95 30.04 4.75
CA PRO A 15 -44.34 28.74 4.57
C PRO A 15 -42.92 28.88 5.08
N PHE A 16 -42.56 28.12 6.13
CA PHE A 16 -41.15 27.84 6.39
C PHE A 16 -40.59 27.34 5.05
N SER A 17 -39.56 28.00 4.52
CA SER A 17 -38.84 27.47 3.37
C SER A 17 -38.41 26.06 3.73
N ALA A 18 -38.93 25.04 3.04
CA ALA A 18 -38.54 23.67 3.28
C ALA A 18 -37.01 23.60 3.20
N GLN A 19 -36.38 23.09 4.26
CA GLN A 19 -34.93 22.84 4.26
C GLN A 19 -34.66 21.79 3.18
N SER A 20 -33.65 22.05 2.34
CA SER A 20 -33.38 21.27 1.13
C SER A 20 -31.94 20.79 1.11
N CYS A 21 -31.72 19.57 0.60
CA CYS A 21 -30.38 19.02 0.41
C CYS A 21 -29.66 19.53 -0.84
N ALA A 22 -30.29 20.39 -1.65
CA ALA A 22 -29.64 21.06 -2.77
C ALA A 22 -28.39 21.80 -2.28
N ARG A 23 -27.21 21.41 -2.81
CA ARG A 23 -25.88 21.94 -2.41
C ARG A 23 -25.56 21.84 -0.90
N SER A 24 -26.27 20.99 -0.18
CA SER A 24 -26.19 20.90 1.29
C SER A 24 -25.98 19.45 1.76
N CYS A 25 -25.47 18.58 0.90
CA CYS A 25 -25.13 17.19 1.27
C CYS A 25 -24.05 17.18 2.35
N GLY A 26 -24.28 16.41 3.42
CA GLY A 26 -23.45 16.41 4.62
C GLY A 26 -23.97 17.32 5.74
N GLU A 27 -24.90 18.25 5.47
CA GLU A 27 -25.40 19.18 6.49
C GLU A 27 -26.50 18.57 7.38
N LYS A 28 -26.59 19.05 8.62
CA LYS A 28 -27.67 18.70 9.57
C LYS A 28 -28.49 19.95 9.86
N PHE A 29 -29.80 19.89 9.69
CA PHE A 29 -30.69 21.00 9.99
C PHE A 29 -31.56 20.72 11.22
N ASN A 30 -32.30 21.74 11.67
CA ASN A 30 -33.16 21.64 12.86
C ASN A 30 -34.35 20.68 12.68
N THR A 31 -34.83 20.46 11.45
CA THR A 31 -36.04 19.65 11.19
C THR A 31 -35.79 18.36 10.41
N CYS A 32 -34.64 18.26 9.74
CA CYS A 32 -34.22 17.10 8.97
C CYS A 32 -32.71 17.13 8.72
N SER A 33 -32.14 16.08 8.15
CA SER A 33 -30.72 16.00 7.84
C SER A 33 -30.44 15.62 6.38
N CYS A 34 -29.36 16.16 5.83
CA CYS A 34 -28.76 15.79 4.54
C CYS A 34 -27.43 15.04 4.73
N HIS A 35 -27.13 14.63 5.96
CA HIS A 35 -25.95 13.87 6.31
C HIS A 35 -26.24 12.37 6.19
N ALA A 36 -25.25 11.56 5.82
CA ALA A 36 -25.44 10.13 5.52
C ALA A 36 -26.09 9.31 6.66
N THR A 37 -25.88 9.72 7.92
CA THR A 37 -26.49 9.08 9.10
C THR A 37 -28.01 9.21 9.15
N CYS A 38 -28.61 10.11 8.34
CA CYS A 38 -30.04 10.39 8.39
C CYS A 38 -30.89 9.18 8.00
N GLU A 39 -30.35 8.29 7.17
CA GLU A 39 -31.07 7.10 6.70
C GLU A 39 -31.30 6.13 7.86
N SER A 40 -30.25 5.86 8.63
CA SER A 40 -30.29 5.02 9.82
C SER A 40 -31.14 5.65 10.93
N LEU A 41 -31.06 6.97 11.12
CA LEU A 41 -31.82 7.72 12.11
C LEU A 41 -33.28 8.02 11.68
N LYS A 42 -33.61 7.80 10.41
CA LYS A 42 -34.92 8.06 9.80
C LYS A 42 -35.38 9.52 9.92
N ASP A 43 -34.43 10.46 9.81
CA ASP A 43 -34.64 11.90 9.90
C ASP A 43 -34.14 12.65 8.65
N CYS A 44 -33.95 11.96 7.52
CA CYS A 44 -33.56 12.58 6.26
C CYS A 44 -34.55 13.65 5.80
N CYS A 45 -34.03 14.71 5.18
CA CYS A 45 -34.86 15.64 4.43
C CYS A 45 -35.55 14.90 3.28
N ALA A 46 -36.76 15.34 2.93
CA ALA A 46 -37.60 14.66 1.94
C ALA A 46 -36.93 14.55 0.55
N ASP A 47 -35.99 15.44 0.25
CA ASP A 47 -35.25 15.53 -1.00
C ASP A 47 -33.80 14.99 -0.90
N TYR A 48 -33.42 14.31 0.18
CA TYR A 48 -32.06 13.83 0.42
C TYR A 48 -31.52 12.98 -0.74
N LYS A 49 -32.19 11.88 -1.11
CA LYS A 49 -31.76 11.02 -2.23
C LYS A 49 -31.93 11.66 -3.61
N LEU A 50 -32.60 12.80 -3.68
CA LEU A 50 -32.73 13.57 -4.91
C LEU A 50 -31.47 14.43 -5.16
N PHE A 51 -30.85 14.96 -4.09
CA PHE A 51 -29.68 15.85 -4.21
C PHE A 51 -28.36 15.23 -3.77
N CYS A 52 -28.37 14.24 -2.88
CA CYS A 52 -27.21 13.49 -2.44
C CYS A 52 -27.24 12.13 -3.11
N LEU A 53 -26.48 12.02 -4.18
CA LEU A 53 -26.62 10.96 -5.17
C LEU A 53 -25.84 9.71 -4.76
N ASP A 54 -26.52 8.57 -4.78
CA ASP A 54 -25.88 7.25 -4.84
C ASP A 54 -25.73 6.82 -6.31
N ILE A 55 -24.70 6.04 -6.60
CA ILE A 55 -24.36 5.64 -7.97
C ILE A 55 -23.98 4.16 -8.09
N GLU A 56 -24.14 3.60 -9.29
CA GLU A 56 -23.71 2.24 -9.61
C GLU A 56 -23.18 2.11 -11.07
N PRO A 57 -21.98 1.56 -11.29
CA PRO A 57 -20.96 1.27 -10.27
C PRO A 57 -20.50 2.56 -9.58
N HIS A 58 -19.87 2.44 -8.41
CA HIS A 58 -19.33 3.60 -7.68
C HIS A 58 -17.83 3.82 -7.89
N SER A 59 -17.16 2.90 -8.59
CA SER A 59 -15.74 2.96 -8.90
C SER A 59 -15.41 2.57 -10.35
N GLY A 60 -14.25 3.00 -10.82
CA GLY A 60 -13.76 2.65 -12.15
C GLY A 60 -12.38 3.25 -12.44
N SER A 61 -11.85 2.96 -13.63
CA SER A 61 -10.49 3.35 -14.01
C SER A 61 -10.30 4.86 -13.96
N LEU A 62 -9.16 5.32 -13.44
CA LEU A 62 -8.73 6.71 -13.53
C LEU A 62 -8.56 7.19 -14.99
N LEU A 63 -8.49 6.27 -15.96
CA LEU A 63 -8.49 6.60 -17.39
C LEU A 63 -9.86 7.07 -17.93
N GLY A 64 -10.92 7.00 -17.12
CA GLY A 64 -12.26 7.44 -17.47
C GLY A 64 -13.02 6.50 -18.41
N GLY A 65 -14.18 6.96 -18.87
CA GLY A 65 -15.05 6.27 -19.82
C GLY A 65 -16.04 5.27 -19.20
N THR A 66 -16.00 5.07 -17.88
CA THR A 66 -17.02 4.29 -17.17
C THR A 66 -18.35 5.05 -17.19
N ASP A 67 -19.41 4.35 -17.61
CA ASP A 67 -20.81 4.78 -17.56
C ASP A 67 -21.42 4.30 -16.24
N PHE A 68 -21.83 5.24 -15.37
CA PHE A 68 -22.53 4.92 -14.13
C PHE A 68 -23.94 5.49 -14.09
N LYS A 69 -24.80 4.78 -13.38
CA LYS A 69 -26.20 5.13 -13.14
C LYS A 69 -26.33 5.97 -11.88
N ILE A 70 -27.23 6.94 -11.93
CA ILE A 70 -27.74 7.63 -10.74
C ILE A 70 -28.86 6.78 -10.14
N LEU A 71 -28.71 6.41 -8.88
CA LEU A 71 -29.71 5.63 -8.16
C LEU A 71 -30.75 6.55 -7.51
N ASN A 72 -31.93 5.99 -7.22
CA ASN A 72 -32.97 6.64 -6.42
C ASN A 72 -33.49 7.99 -6.98
N ALA A 73 -33.23 8.29 -8.25
CA ALA A 73 -33.74 9.46 -8.96
C ALA A 73 -34.20 9.09 -10.38
N THR A 74 -35.31 9.68 -10.81
CA THR A 74 -35.86 9.53 -12.16
C THR A 74 -35.96 10.88 -12.86
N PHE A 75 -35.70 10.88 -14.16
CA PHE A 75 -35.59 12.08 -14.97
C PHE A 75 -36.43 11.96 -16.24
N GLU A 76 -36.90 13.10 -16.76
CA GLU A 76 -37.55 13.14 -18.06
C GLU A 76 -36.51 12.93 -19.17
N GLN A 77 -36.86 12.20 -20.24
CA GLN A 77 -35.91 11.89 -21.31
C GLN A 77 -35.39 13.13 -22.07
N SER A 78 -36.10 14.25 -22.00
CA SER A 78 -35.72 15.51 -22.69
C SER A 78 -34.81 16.42 -21.88
N ILE A 79 -34.40 16.06 -20.65
CA ILE A 79 -33.53 16.93 -19.85
C ILE A 79 -32.12 17.00 -20.42
N ASN A 80 -31.45 18.13 -20.18
CA ASN A 80 -30.04 18.30 -20.53
C ASN A 80 -29.17 17.90 -19.33
N LEU A 81 -28.88 16.60 -19.21
CA LEU A 81 -28.09 16.05 -18.11
C LEU A 81 -26.59 16.25 -18.38
N THR A 82 -25.90 16.93 -17.46
CA THR A 82 -24.46 17.16 -17.52
C THR A 82 -23.83 16.90 -16.15
N CYS A 83 -22.59 16.40 -16.15
CA CYS A 83 -21.89 16.03 -14.92
C CYS A 83 -20.56 16.78 -14.84
N ARG A 84 -20.16 17.21 -13.65
CA ARG A 84 -18.97 18.01 -13.40
C ARG A 84 -18.12 17.39 -12.30
N PHE A 85 -16.91 16.97 -12.62
CA PHE A 85 -15.97 16.35 -11.68
C PHE A 85 -14.94 17.37 -11.21
N ASN A 86 -14.58 17.31 -9.92
CA ASN A 86 -13.68 18.28 -9.27
C ASN A 86 -14.08 19.75 -9.51
N SER A 87 -15.36 20.02 -9.73
CA SER A 87 -15.89 21.34 -10.07
C SER A 87 -15.32 21.98 -11.36
N GLU A 88 -14.56 21.23 -12.17
CA GLU A 88 -13.85 21.74 -13.35
C GLU A 88 -14.16 20.95 -14.63
N ILE A 89 -14.17 19.62 -14.56
CA ILE A 89 -14.23 18.76 -15.74
C ILE A 89 -15.68 18.43 -16.07
N LEU A 90 -16.18 18.97 -17.17
CA LEU A 90 -17.53 18.73 -17.68
C LEU A 90 -17.56 17.47 -18.55
N THR A 91 -18.50 16.58 -18.27
CA THR A 91 -18.75 15.38 -19.07
C THR A 91 -20.21 15.29 -19.50
N GLU A 92 -20.43 14.58 -20.61
CA GLU A 92 -21.77 14.29 -21.10
C GLU A 92 -22.50 13.34 -20.14
N GLY A 93 -23.77 13.63 -19.91
CA GLY A 93 -24.70 12.72 -19.27
C GLY A 93 -25.94 12.51 -20.14
N TYR A 94 -26.71 11.48 -19.83
CA TYR A 94 -27.94 11.18 -20.57
C TYR A 94 -28.95 10.45 -19.68
N VAL A 95 -30.18 10.32 -20.18
CA VAL A 95 -31.25 9.60 -19.49
C VAL A 95 -31.65 8.39 -20.34
N ASP A 96 -31.74 7.22 -19.72
CA ASP A 96 -32.11 5.99 -20.42
C ASP A 96 -33.63 5.86 -20.64
N GLU A 97 -34.04 4.78 -21.32
CA GLU A 97 -35.46 4.52 -21.62
C GLU A 97 -36.33 4.36 -20.35
N ASN A 98 -35.72 4.00 -19.23
CA ASN A 98 -36.39 3.83 -17.93
C ASN A 98 -36.41 5.13 -17.10
N GLY A 99 -35.86 6.23 -17.62
CA GLY A 99 -35.74 7.50 -16.90
C GLY A 99 -34.57 7.55 -15.92
N VAL A 100 -33.62 6.62 -16.00
CA VAL A 100 -32.42 6.60 -15.14
C VAL A 100 -31.36 7.54 -15.72
N GLY A 101 -30.83 8.42 -14.89
CA GLY A 101 -29.75 9.33 -15.27
C GLY A 101 -28.40 8.60 -15.32
N HIS A 102 -27.55 8.98 -16.26
CA HIS A 102 -26.23 8.41 -16.49
C HIS A 102 -25.18 9.50 -16.65
N CYS A 103 -23.99 9.27 -16.10
CA CYS A 103 -22.81 10.11 -16.32
C CYS A 103 -21.66 9.26 -16.87
N ILE A 104 -20.86 9.84 -17.75
CA ILE A 104 -19.58 9.26 -18.17
C ILE A 104 -18.45 9.89 -17.37
N THR A 105 -17.57 9.06 -16.82
CA THR A 105 -16.41 9.50 -16.05
C THR A 105 -15.31 10.07 -16.95
N PRO A 106 -14.64 11.16 -16.54
CA PRO A 106 -13.57 11.75 -17.33
C PRO A 106 -12.25 11.01 -17.16
N LEU A 107 -11.29 11.31 -18.04
CA LEU A 107 -9.89 10.99 -17.79
C LEU A 107 -9.36 11.81 -16.60
N LEU A 108 -8.78 11.13 -15.61
CA LEU A 108 -8.23 11.70 -14.39
C LEU A 108 -6.73 11.41 -14.29
N TYR A 109 -6.02 12.17 -13.45
CA TYR A 109 -4.60 11.96 -13.13
C TYR A 109 -4.39 11.71 -11.62
N GLU A 110 -5.42 11.20 -10.96
CA GLU A 110 -5.48 10.99 -9.52
C GLU A 110 -6.36 9.77 -9.17
N SER A 111 -6.06 9.12 -8.05
CA SER A 111 -6.85 8.01 -7.49
C SER A 111 -7.48 8.40 -6.16
N GLY A 112 -8.52 7.68 -5.74
CA GLY A 112 -9.33 7.98 -4.56
C GLY A 112 -10.66 8.66 -4.90
N TRP A 113 -11.34 9.19 -3.88
CA TRP A 113 -12.67 9.77 -4.03
C TRP A 113 -12.66 11.13 -4.72
N ILE A 114 -13.34 11.21 -5.85
CA ILE A 114 -13.52 12.41 -6.67
C ILE A 114 -14.93 12.95 -6.46
N PRO A 115 -15.11 14.19 -5.97
CA PRO A 115 -16.42 14.81 -5.93
C PRO A 115 -16.94 15.05 -7.35
N PHE A 116 -18.22 14.78 -7.56
CA PHE A 116 -18.91 15.16 -8.78
C PHE A 116 -20.24 15.85 -8.46
N GLU A 117 -20.64 16.72 -9.37
CA GLU A 117 -21.91 17.43 -9.32
C GLU A 117 -22.69 17.15 -10.61
N MET A 118 -24.02 17.22 -10.54
CA MET A 118 -24.89 16.99 -11.68
C MET A 118 -25.84 18.15 -11.88
N SER A 119 -26.08 18.49 -13.14
CA SER A 119 -27.05 19.50 -13.57
C SER A 119 -28.04 18.90 -14.56
N THR A 120 -29.32 19.24 -14.40
CA THR A 120 -30.41 18.82 -15.31
C THR A 120 -30.81 19.90 -16.31
N ASP A 121 -30.25 21.11 -16.17
CA ASP A 121 -30.48 22.25 -17.07
C ASP A 121 -29.18 22.73 -17.77
N GLY A 122 -28.04 22.10 -17.46
CA GLY A 122 -26.72 22.46 -17.97
C GLY A 122 -26.07 23.67 -17.28
N VAL A 123 -26.71 24.27 -16.29
CA VAL A 123 -26.27 25.52 -15.64
C VAL A 123 -26.17 25.35 -14.12
N ASN A 124 -27.21 24.83 -13.49
CA ASN A 124 -27.29 24.66 -12.05
C ASN A 124 -26.81 23.27 -11.65
N TYR A 125 -25.66 23.23 -11.00
CA TYR A 125 -25.11 22.05 -10.34
C TYR A 125 -25.53 22.08 -8.88
N ASP A 126 -26.64 21.41 -8.57
CA ASP A 126 -27.28 21.42 -7.25
C ASP A 126 -27.34 20.04 -6.59
N ARG A 127 -27.04 18.98 -7.37
CA ARG A 127 -26.94 17.60 -6.92
C ARG A 127 -25.48 17.18 -6.89
N SER A 128 -25.08 16.40 -5.89
CA SER A 128 -23.69 16.00 -5.68
C SER A 128 -23.55 14.55 -5.23
N GLY A 129 -22.45 13.91 -5.62
CA GLY A 129 -22.05 12.59 -5.17
C GLY A 129 -20.52 12.45 -5.18
N ARG A 130 -20.04 11.23 -4.97
CA ARG A 130 -18.61 10.90 -5.03
C ARG A 130 -18.38 9.70 -5.94
N TRP A 131 -17.27 9.73 -6.67
CA TRP A 131 -16.80 8.70 -7.57
C TRP A 131 -15.45 8.17 -7.12
N LEU A 132 -15.26 6.86 -7.01
CA LEU A 132 -13.97 6.28 -6.64
C LEU A 132 -13.11 6.06 -7.90
N SER A 133 -12.09 6.89 -8.09
CA SER A 133 -11.10 6.76 -9.15
C SER A 133 -10.06 5.70 -8.77
N VAL A 134 -9.89 4.69 -9.61
CA VAL A 134 -9.11 3.49 -9.30
C VAL A 134 -7.88 3.37 -10.22
N HIS A 135 -6.75 3.04 -9.61
CA HIS A 135 -5.53 2.66 -10.32
C HIS A 135 -5.79 1.52 -11.33
N HIS A 136 -5.33 1.68 -12.58
CA HIS A 136 -5.65 0.75 -13.67
C HIS A 136 -5.23 -0.71 -13.41
N SER A 137 -4.17 -0.92 -12.64
CA SER A 137 -3.72 -2.27 -12.26
C SER A 137 -4.58 -2.90 -11.16
N LYS A 138 -5.16 -2.09 -10.27
CA LYS A 138 -6.03 -2.55 -9.16
C LYS A 138 -7.46 -2.87 -9.63
N LEU A 139 -7.88 -2.32 -10.77
CA LEU A 139 -9.19 -2.58 -11.35
C LEU A 139 -9.36 -4.05 -11.75
N SER A 140 -10.52 -4.62 -11.42
CA SER A 140 -10.89 -5.99 -11.77
C SER A 140 -10.79 -6.24 -13.29
N PRO A 141 -10.29 -7.41 -13.73
CA PRO A 141 -10.21 -7.79 -15.14
C PRO A 141 -11.55 -7.68 -15.90
N PHE A 142 -12.68 -7.77 -15.20
CA PHE A 142 -14.01 -7.63 -15.80
C PHE A 142 -14.28 -6.23 -16.37
N TYR A 143 -13.62 -5.18 -15.86
CA TYR A 143 -13.88 -3.79 -16.24
C TYR A 143 -12.76 -3.18 -17.09
N LYS A 144 -11.89 -3.99 -17.70
CA LYS A 144 -10.78 -3.52 -18.53
C LYS A 144 -10.52 -4.40 -19.74
N ILE A 145 -9.72 -3.90 -20.67
CA ILE A 145 -9.23 -4.66 -21.82
C ILE A 145 -8.09 -5.58 -21.34
N ILE A 146 -8.14 -6.85 -21.74
CA ILE A 146 -7.11 -7.85 -21.43
C ILE A 146 -6.40 -8.27 -22.71
N PHE A 147 -5.07 -8.31 -22.67
CA PHE A 147 -4.25 -8.85 -23.75
C PHE A 147 -4.15 -10.36 -23.63
N ALA A 148 -4.42 -11.09 -24.72
CA ALA A 148 -4.37 -12.55 -24.71
C ALA A 148 -2.96 -13.10 -24.40
N ASN A 149 -1.93 -12.36 -24.81
CA ASN A 149 -0.53 -12.63 -24.48
C ASN A 149 0.21 -11.30 -24.28
N ALA A 150 0.19 -10.76 -23.06
CA ALA A 150 0.81 -9.46 -22.76
C ALA A 150 2.30 -9.41 -23.12
N THR A 151 3.04 -10.50 -22.92
CA THR A 151 4.46 -10.60 -23.30
C THR A 151 4.64 -10.41 -24.81
N GLN A 152 3.79 -10.98 -25.65
CA GLN A 152 3.88 -10.78 -27.10
C GLN A 152 3.69 -9.31 -27.49
N TRP A 153 2.80 -8.58 -26.81
CA TRP A 153 2.58 -7.15 -27.07
C TRP A 153 3.82 -6.32 -26.69
N GLN A 154 4.40 -6.60 -25.53
CA GLN A 154 5.54 -5.86 -24.97
C GLN A 154 6.89 -6.19 -25.62
N TYR A 155 7.01 -7.34 -26.29
CA TYR A 155 8.26 -7.78 -26.94
C TYR A 155 8.14 -7.86 -28.46
N TYR A 156 7.03 -7.43 -29.05
CA TYR A 156 6.82 -7.54 -30.49
C TYR A 156 7.96 -6.92 -31.28
N GLY A 157 8.47 -7.64 -32.30
CA GLY A 157 9.58 -7.21 -33.14
C GLY A 157 10.97 -7.37 -32.54
N THR A 158 11.09 -7.82 -31.29
CA THR A 158 12.33 -8.44 -30.79
C THR A 158 12.53 -9.83 -31.45
N PRO A 159 13.73 -10.42 -31.38
CA PRO A 159 13.99 -11.73 -32.00
C PRO A 159 12.97 -12.79 -31.57
N ASN A 160 12.39 -13.49 -32.54
CA ASN A 160 11.39 -14.55 -32.37
C ASN A 160 10.01 -14.12 -31.85
N VAL A 161 9.70 -12.83 -31.79
CA VAL A 161 8.37 -12.35 -31.36
C VAL A 161 7.68 -11.61 -32.50
N SER A 162 6.69 -12.26 -33.11
CA SER A 162 5.91 -11.73 -34.24
C SER A 162 4.48 -12.28 -34.24
N GLY A 163 3.71 -12.02 -35.30
CA GLY A 163 2.37 -12.58 -35.51
C GLY A 163 1.24 -11.58 -35.20
N ASP A 164 0.05 -12.10 -34.96
CA ASP A 164 -1.11 -11.28 -34.64
C ASP A 164 -1.18 -11.02 -33.15
N LEU A 165 -1.54 -9.78 -32.80
CA LEU A 165 -1.85 -9.38 -31.44
C LEU A 165 -3.35 -9.47 -31.22
N LYS A 166 -3.75 -9.99 -30.06
CA LYS A 166 -5.16 -10.20 -29.69
C LYS A 166 -5.47 -9.54 -28.34
N MET A 167 -6.59 -8.83 -28.29
CA MET A 167 -7.18 -8.24 -27.09
C MET A 167 -8.64 -8.66 -26.94
N ILE A 168 -9.12 -8.73 -25.70
CA ILE A 168 -10.48 -9.11 -25.35
C ILE A 168 -11.08 -8.15 -24.31
N TRP A 169 -12.39 -7.95 -24.35
CA TRP A 169 -13.15 -7.14 -23.41
C TRP A 169 -14.60 -7.61 -23.31
N ILE A 170 -15.35 -7.09 -22.33
CA ILE A 170 -16.78 -7.37 -22.19
C ILE A 170 -17.59 -6.40 -23.07
N PRO A 171 -18.29 -6.87 -24.11
CA PRO A 171 -18.95 -5.98 -25.08
C PRO A 171 -20.03 -5.09 -24.46
N SER A 172 -20.75 -5.60 -23.46
CA SER A 172 -21.92 -4.93 -22.85
C SER A 172 -21.57 -3.68 -22.04
N LEU A 173 -20.29 -3.47 -21.71
CA LEU A 173 -19.82 -2.25 -21.03
C LEU A 173 -19.68 -1.05 -21.99
N ILE A 174 -19.77 -1.29 -23.31
CA ILE A 174 -19.76 -0.27 -24.34
C ILE A 174 -21.09 -0.32 -25.09
N LYS A 175 -21.92 0.71 -24.93
CA LYS A 175 -23.29 0.77 -25.50
C LYS A 175 -23.26 1.14 -26.99
N ALA A 176 -22.65 0.29 -27.81
CA ALA A 176 -22.58 0.45 -29.26
C ALA A 176 -22.46 -0.89 -29.97
N GLU A 177 -23.11 -1.00 -31.15
CA GLU A 177 -22.97 -2.18 -32.02
C GLU A 177 -21.59 -2.27 -32.68
N ARG A 178 -20.97 -1.10 -32.90
CA ARG A 178 -19.67 -0.97 -33.55
C ARG A 178 -18.78 -0.02 -32.75
N VAL A 179 -17.49 -0.31 -32.75
CA VAL A 179 -16.49 0.38 -31.91
C VAL A 179 -15.26 0.78 -32.72
N ASN A 180 -14.56 1.79 -32.22
CA ASN A 180 -13.20 2.12 -32.62
C ASN A 180 -12.22 1.54 -31.60
N ILE A 181 -11.10 1.02 -32.09
CA ILE A 181 -9.96 0.53 -31.32
C ILE A 181 -8.84 1.54 -31.49
N GLU A 182 -8.46 2.21 -30.42
CA GLU A 182 -7.57 3.36 -30.43
C GLU A 182 -6.33 3.12 -29.59
N LEU A 183 -5.20 3.69 -30.00
CA LEU A 183 -3.98 3.76 -29.21
C LEU A 183 -3.81 5.17 -28.64
N TRP A 184 -3.59 5.23 -27.33
CA TRP A 184 -3.28 6.45 -26.60
C TRP A 184 -1.88 6.33 -25.97
N GLY A 185 -1.07 7.37 -26.14
CA GLY A 185 0.27 7.47 -25.56
C GLY A 185 0.27 8.33 -24.31
N TYR A 186 1.14 7.99 -23.37
CA TYR A 186 1.40 8.78 -22.17
C TYR A 186 2.81 9.35 -22.19
N ASN A 187 2.93 10.62 -21.83
CA ASN A 187 4.22 11.27 -21.64
C ASN A 187 4.13 12.32 -20.53
N GLU A 188 5.28 12.86 -20.14
CA GLU A 188 5.36 13.97 -19.20
C GLU A 188 6.39 14.96 -19.74
N THR A 189 6.00 16.23 -19.81
CA THR A 189 6.75 17.28 -20.48
C THR A 189 7.05 18.44 -19.54
N GLY A 190 8.00 19.30 -19.91
CA GLY A 190 8.48 20.38 -19.03
C GLY A 190 9.75 19.99 -18.27
N LYS A 191 10.15 20.83 -17.32
CA LYS A 191 11.38 20.61 -16.56
C LYS A 191 11.07 19.84 -15.28
N ALA A 192 11.81 18.75 -15.04
CA ALA A 192 11.68 17.94 -13.83
C ALA A 192 11.72 18.80 -12.54
N TYR A 193 10.84 18.47 -11.60
CA TYR A 193 10.55 19.14 -10.33
C TYR A 193 10.29 20.64 -10.42
N SER A 194 9.76 21.11 -11.56
CA SER A 194 9.36 22.51 -11.74
C SER A 194 7.85 22.64 -11.90
N ALA A 195 7.36 23.89 -11.83
CA ALA A 195 5.92 24.16 -11.95
C ALA A 195 5.31 23.81 -13.31
N ASN A 196 6.12 23.67 -14.37
CA ASN A 196 5.65 23.33 -15.72
C ASN A 196 5.84 21.84 -16.07
N TRP A 197 6.17 20.99 -15.10
CA TRP A 197 6.22 19.54 -15.30
C TRP A 197 4.80 18.99 -15.29
N GLU A 198 4.34 18.54 -16.46
CA GLU A 198 2.94 18.16 -16.68
C GLU A 198 2.83 16.80 -17.35
N ALA A 199 1.84 16.03 -16.92
CA ALA A 199 1.48 14.77 -17.54
C ALA A 199 0.54 14.98 -18.74
N GLU A 200 0.74 14.21 -19.80
CA GLU A 200 -0.01 14.32 -21.05
C GLU A 200 -0.45 12.94 -21.56
N TRP A 201 -1.76 12.77 -21.69
CA TRP A 201 -2.38 11.75 -22.52
C TRP A 201 -2.71 12.27 -23.91
N LYS A 202 -2.23 11.55 -24.92
CA LYS A 202 -2.42 11.90 -26.32
C LYS A 202 -2.98 10.74 -27.13
N TYR A 203 -4.08 10.99 -27.83
CA TYR A 203 -4.54 10.09 -28.89
C TYR A 203 -3.48 10.04 -30.00
N LEU A 204 -3.06 8.82 -30.37
CA LEU A 204 -2.09 8.63 -31.44
C LEU A 204 -2.80 8.32 -32.75
N TYR A 205 -3.50 7.18 -32.83
CA TYR A 205 -4.24 6.77 -34.01
C TYR A 205 -5.23 5.63 -33.71
N THR A 206 -6.14 5.36 -34.64
CA THR A 206 -7.14 4.29 -34.58
C THR A 206 -6.61 3.05 -35.30
N VAL A 207 -6.44 1.96 -34.56
CA VAL A 207 -5.95 0.66 -35.05
C VAL A 207 -7.05 -0.11 -35.78
N GLY A 208 -8.29 -0.06 -35.27
CA GLY A 208 -9.46 -0.69 -35.86
C GLY A 208 -10.61 0.29 -35.89
N ARG A 209 -11.07 0.67 -37.08
CA ARG A 209 -12.16 1.65 -37.23
C ARG A 209 -13.46 0.94 -37.53
N ASP A 210 -14.52 1.36 -36.83
CA ASP A 210 -15.88 0.87 -37.04
C ASP A 210 -15.94 -0.67 -37.12
N VAL A 211 -15.39 -1.36 -36.11
CA VAL A 211 -15.37 -2.82 -36.04
C VAL A 211 -16.55 -3.34 -35.22
N PRO A 212 -17.06 -4.57 -35.47
CA PRO A 212 -18.14 -5.13 -34.66
C PRO A 212 -17.76 -5.25 -33.18
N ASN A 213 -18.66 -4.85 -32.27
CA ASN A 213 -18.45 -4.98 -30.82
C ASN A 213 -18.76 -6.41 -30.35
N ASN A 214 -17.87 -7.36 -30.65
CA ASN A 214 -18.00 -8.77 -30.25
C ASN A 214 -17.07 -9.17 -29.08
N GLY A 215 -16.34 -8.20 -28.50
CA GLY A 215 -15.50 -8.42 -27.32
C GLY A 215 -14.10 -8.95 -27.64
N VAL A 216 -13.72 -9.00 -28.92
CA VAL A 216 -12.41 -9.46 -29.34
C VAL A 216 -11.93 -8.68 -30.56
N PHE A 217 -10.65 -8.32 -30.55
CA PHE A 217 -10.00 -7.71 -31.71
C PHE A 217 -8.61 -8.29 -31.89
N SER A 218 -8.28 -8.60 -33.14
CA SER A 218 -6.94 -9.04 -33.54
C SER A 218 -6.47 -8.24 -34.73
N PHE A 219 -5.18 -7.93 -34.75
CA PHE A 219 -4.54 -7.26 -35.87
C PHE A 219 -3.08 -7.68 -35.97
N THR A 220 -2.51 -7.57 -37.18
CA THR A 220 -1.07 -7.69 -37.39
C THR A 220 -0.44 -6.30 -37.27
N PRO A 221 0.46 -6.07 -36.29
CA PRO A 221 1.09 -4.78 -36.09
C PRO A 221 1.80 -4.24 -37.34
N GLN A 222 1.68 -2.93 -37.55
CA GLN A 222 2.44 -2.17 -38.53
C GLN A 222 3.29 -1.12 -37.80
N ILE A 223 4.42 -0.74 -38.41
CA ILE A 223 5.24 0.36 -37.89
C ILE A 223 4.43 1.65 -37.97
N ALA A 224 4.38 2.41 -36.88
CA ALA A 224 3.66 3.68 -36.85
C ALA A 224 4.39 4.75 -37.67
N GLU A 225 3.66 5.78 -38.08
CA GLU A 225 4.26 6.98 -38.65
C GLU A 225 5.28 7.59 -37.67
N HIS A 226 6.35 8.19 -38.20
CA HIS A 226 7.51 8.64 -37.41
C HIS A 226 7.14 9.50 -36.19
N LEU A 227 6.10 10.34 -36.27
CA LEU A 227 5.68 11.19 -35.14
C LEU A 227 5.06 10.38 -33.98
N TYR A 228 4.48 9.21 -34.26
CA TYR A 228 3.84 8.34 -33.28
C TYR A 228 4.76 7.20 -32.83
N SER A 229 5.69 6.74 -33.67
CA SER A 229 6.64 5.66 -33.33
C SER A 229 7.64 6.05 -32.22
N LEU A 230 7.67 7.32 -31.82
CA LEU A 230 8.48 7.82 -30.70
C LEU A 230 7.84 7.58 -29.33
N TRP A 231 6.57 7.18 -29.27
CA TRP A 231 5.88 6.84 -28.03
C TRP A 231 6.11 5.37 -27.71
N ASP A 232 6.54 5.07 -26.50
CA ASP A 232 6.89 3.72 -26.04
C ASP A 232 6.08 3.28 -24.80
N LEU A 233 5.24 4.17 -24.27
CA LEU A 233 4.27 3.91 -23.21
C LEU A 233 2.86 4.33 -23.64
N GLY A 234 1.88 3.45 -23.43
CA GLY A 234 0.50 3.77 -23.72
C GLY A 234 -0.52 2.73 -23.26
N SER A 235 -1.76 2.97 -23.67
CA SER A 235 -2.92 2.12 -23.40
C SER A 235 -3.80 2.00 -24.63
N MET A 236 -4.40 0.82 -24.80
CA MET A 236 -5.45 0.59 -25.79
C MET A 236 -6.79 1.09 -25.25
N ARG A 237 -7.62 1.66 -26.12
CA ARG A 237 -8.98 2.10 -25.80
C ARG A 237 -9.98 1.52 -26.79
N VAL A 238 -11.14 1.10 -26.28
CA VAL A 238 -12.31 0.77 -27.10
C VAL A 238 -13.40 1.80 -26.83
N SER A 239 -13.91 2.45 -27.87
CA SER A 239 -14.94 3.50 -27.80
C SER A 239 -16.02 3.28 -28.87
N PRO A 240 -17.26 3.78 -28.73
CA PRO A 240 -18.29 3.73 -29.77
C PRO A 240 -17.81 4.33 -31.10
N SER A 241 -18.10 3.66 -32.23
CA SER A 241 -17.68 4.18 -33.55
C SER A 241 -18.41 5.44 -34.00
N THR A 242 -19.52 5.78 -33.32
CA THR A 242 -20.27 7.02 -33.50
C THR A 242 -19.56 8.25 -32.96
N LYS A 243 -18.57 8.07 -32.08
CA LYS A 243 -17.78 9.18 -31.55
C LYS A 243 -16.56 9.45 -32.45
N PRO A 244 -16.13 10.72 -32.58
CA PRO A 244 -14.90 11.05 -33.31
C PRO A 244 -13.68 10.34 -32.74
N ASP A 245 -12.71 10.02 -33.60
CA ASP A 245 -11.42 9.50 -33.18
C ASP A 245 -10.78 10.38 -32.10
N GLY A 246 -10.33 9.77 -31.01
CA GLY A 246 -9.63 10.49 -29.95
C GLY A 246 -10.53 11.39 -29.09
N ALA A 247 -11.86 11.31 -29.22
CA ALA A 247 -12.79 12.05 -28.37
C ALA A 247 -12.52 11.75 -26.89
N ARG A 248 -12.39 12.78 -26.05
CA ARG A 248 -12.20 12.65 -24.61
C ARG A 248 -13.53 12.43 -23.90
N ASP A 249 -13.48 11.82 -22.73
CA ASP A 249 -14.61 11.71 -21.79
C ASP A 249 -15.87 11.07 -22.39
N VAL A 250 -15.67 10.07 -23.25
CA VAL A 250 -16.72 9.24 -23.87
C VAL A 250 -16.77 7.86 -23.23
N ASN A 251 -17.92 7.17 -23.30
CA ASN A 251 -18.02 5.79 -22.83
C ASN A 251 -16.94 4.94 -23.50
N ALA A 252 -16.05 4.34 -22.70
CA ALA A 252 -14.90 3.63 -23.19
C ALA A 252 -14.39 2.60 -22.17
N LEU A 253 -13.70 1.59 -22.68
CA LEU A 253 -12.86 0.69 -21.89
C LEU A 253 -11.41 0.91 -22.25
N TRP A 254 -10.53 0.67 -21.27
CA TRP A 254 -9.09 0.84 -21.40
C TRP A 254 -8.34 -0.43 -21.03
N SER A 255 -7.17 -0.63 -21.63
CA SER A 255 -6.17 -1.54 -21.07
C SER A 255 -5.43 -0.87 -19.92
N GLY A 256 -4.67 -1.66 -19.15
CA GLY A 256 -3.60 -1.09 -18.33
C GLY A 256 -2.51 -0.46 -19.19
N ALA A 257 -1.62 0.30 -18.54
CA ALA A 257 -0.40 0.78 -19.15
C ALA A 257 0.46 -0.40 -19.63
N HIS A 258 1.13 -0.24 -20.76
CA HIS A 258 2.10 -1.21 -21.25
C HIS A 258 3.14 -0.57 -22.16
N ALA A 259 4.28 -1.25 -22.29
CA ALA A 259 5.25 -0.95 -23.33
C ALA A 259 4.65 -1.26 -24.71
N ILE A 260 4.68 -0.29 -25.60
CA ILE A 260 4.06 -0.37 -26.94
C ILE A 260 5.10 -0.73 -28.02
N ALA A 261 5.90 -1.76 -27.76
CA ALA A 261 6.95 -2.25 -28.68
C ALA A 261 6.45 -2.55 -30.10
N TRP A 262 5.18 -2.95 -30.23
CA TRP A 262 4.56 -3.39 -31.47
C TRP A 262 4.29 -2.26 -32.49
N HIS A 263 4.41 -0.97 -32.16
CA HIS A 263 4.31 0.09 -33.18
C HIS A 263 5.57 0.96 -33.30
N LEU A 264 6.63 0.63 -32.56
CA LEU A 264 7.91 1.31 -32.65
C LEU A 264 8.51 1.23 -34.07
N GLU A 265 9.44 2.13 -34.31
CA GLU A 265 10.07 2.39 -35.60
C GLU A 265 10.89 1.20 -36.17
N GLU A 266 11.23 1.29 -37.46
CA GLU A 266 11.97 0.25 -38.18
C GLU A 266 13.35 -0.04 -37.54
N ALA A 267 14.00 0.97 -36.95
CA ALA A 267 15.27 0.80 -36.26
C ALA A 267 15.17 -0.22 -35.10
N PHE A 268 14.08 -0.18 -34.33
CA PHE A 268 13.81 -1.15 -33.27
C PHE A 268 13.61 -2.56 -33.82
N ARG A 269 12.95 -2.72 -34.99
CA ARG A 269 12.77 -4.04 -35.63
C ARG A 269 14.07 -4.63 -36.13
N LYS A 270 14.97 -3.78 -36.62
CA LYS A 270 16.23 -4.20 -37.21
C LYS A 270 17.24 -4.62 -36.14
N ASP A 271 17.31 -3.88 -35.05
CA ASP A 271 18.20 -4.14 -33.92
C ASP A 271 17.58 -3.59 -32.62
N SER A 272 16.68 -4.38 -32.02
CA SER A 272 15.99 -3.98 -30.79
C SER A 272 16.94 -3.75 -29.63
N ALA A 273 18.03 -4.52 -29.56
CA ALA A 273 19.02 -4.43 -28.48
C ALA A 273 19.89 -3.18 -28.60
N GLY A 274 20.37 -2.87 -29.82
CA GLY A 274 21.11 -1.64 -30.09
C GLY A 274 20.25 -0.38 -29.86
N TRP A 275 19.00 -0.40 -30.32
CA TRP A 275 18.04 0.69 -30.09
C TRP A 275 17.77 0.91 -28.61
N ALA A 276 17.52 -0.18 -27.86
CA ALA A 276 17.24 -0.12 -26.43
C ALA A 276 18.46 0.36 -25.62
N LEU A 277 19.68 -0.02 -26.01
CA LEU A 277 20.90 0.50 -25.40
C LEU A 277 21.03 2.03 -25.57
N GLU A 278 20.72 2.57 -26.75
CA GLU A 278 20.75 4.02 -26.97
C GLU A 278 19.76 4.76 -26.07
N LYS A 279 18.54 4.24 -25.95
CA LYS A 279 17.51 4.76 -25.03
C LYS A 279 17.97 4.68 -23.57
N CYS A 280 18.54 3.55 -23.15
CA CYS A 280 19.07 3.36 -21.80
C CYS A 280 20.19 4.38 -21.46
N ILE A 281 21.11 4.64 -22.39
CA ILE A 281 22.19 5.63 -22.20
C ILE A 281 21.64 7.05 -22.09
N ASN A 282 20.60 7.40 -22.86
CA ASN A 282 19.97 8.71 -22.77
C ASN A 282 19.21 8.88 -21.46
N TRP A 283 18.46 7.87 -21.03
CA TRP A 283 17.83 7.82 -19.71
C TRP A 283 18.85 7.98 -18.57
N ASP A 284 20.00 7.29 -18.63
CA ASP A 284 21.08 7.43 -17.62
C ASP A 284 21.58 8.88 -17.50
N LYS A 285 21.65 9.63 -18.61
CA LYS A 285 22.03 11.05 -18.58
C LYS A 285 20.94 11.92 -17.94
N GLU A 286 19.68 11.62 -18.22
CA GLU A 286 18.53 12.34 -17.65
C GLU A 286 18.42 12.10 -16.14
N GLU A 287 18.57 10.86 -15.69
CA GLU A 287 18.59 10.50 -14.26
C GLU A 287 19.71 11.22 -13.51
N LYS A 288 20.91 11.29 -14.08
CA LYS A 288 22.04 12.05 -13.51
C LYS A 288 21.78 13.55 -13.37
N ALA A 289 20.86 14.09 -14.16
CA ALA A 289 20.48 15.50 -14.11
C ALA A 289 19.33 15.78 -13.12
N MET A 290 18.66 14.75 -12.61
CA MET A 290 17.56 14.86 -11.65
C MET A 290 18.06 14.76 -10.20
N PRO A 291 17.30 15.31 -9.23
CA PRO A 291 17.57 15.10 -7.82
C PRO A 291 17.59 13.62 -7.42
N ASN A 292 18.45 13.32 -6.44
CA ASN A 292 18.50 12.02 -5.80
C ASN A 292 17.37 11.92 -4.77
N PHE A 293 16.55 10.87 -4.88
CA PHE A 293 15.40 10.63 -4.01
C PHE A 293 15.64 9.52 -2.97
N LEU A 294 16.77 8.81 -3.06
CA LEU A 294 17.04 7.59 -2.27
C LEU A 294 17.12 7.84 -0.76
N THR A 295 17.27 9.09 -0.32
CA THR A 295 17.34 9.44 1.11
C THR A 295 15.98 9.59 1.78
N GLU A 296 14.89 9.68 1.02
CA GLU A 296 13.53 9.86 1.56
C GLU A 296 12.68 8.59 1.58
N ILE A 297 13.11 7.56 0.85
CA ILE A 297 12.36 6.32 0.74
C ILE A 297 12.59 5.45 1.97
N THR A 298 11.56 4.69 2.34
CA THR A 298 11.66 3.76 3.46
C THR A 298 12.57 2.58 3.12
N ASP A 299 13.29 2.08 4.11
CA ASP A 299 14.19 0.95 3.95
C ASP A 299 13.40 -0.37 3.86
N CYS A 300 13.87 -1.31 3.03
CA CYS A 300 13.17 -2.58 2.90
C CYS A 300 13.32 -3.46 4.16
N PRO A 301 12.27 -4.22 4.54
CA PRO A 301 12.39 -5.24 5.57
C PRO A 301 13.48 -6.26 5.24
N CYS A 302 14.20 -6.75 6.24
CA CYS A 302 15.32 -7.66 6.01
C CYS A 302 14.89 -9.07 5.60
N THR A 303 13.66 -9.47 5.95
CA THR A 303 13.13 -10.82 5.68
C THR A 303 11.70 -10.77 5.16
N LEU A 304 11.30 -11.81 4.43
CA LEU A 304 9.91 -11.97 3.98
C LEU A 304 8.92 -12.03 5.16
N ALA A 305 9.33 -12.59 6.30
CA ALA A 305 8.49 -12.64 7.49
C ALA A 305 8.19 -11.23 8.03
N GLN A 306 9.22 -10.38 8.14
CA GLN A 306 9.05 -8.97 8.53
C GLN A 306 8.19 -8.23 7.50
N ALA A 307 8.44 -8.42 6.20
CA ALA A 307 7.69 -7.75 5.14
C ALA A 307 6.19 -8.04 5.16
N ARG A 308 5.81 -9.27 5.51
CA ARG A 308 4.41 -9.69 5.63
C ARG A 308 3.75 -9.26 6.94
N ALA A 309 4.54 -9.01 7.97
CA ALA A 309 4.05 -8.59 9.29
C ALA A 309 3.98 -7.05 9.44
N ASP A 310 4.78 -6.29 8.68
CA ASP A 310 4.82 -4.83 8.70
C ASP A 310 3.77 -4.20 7.78
N THR A 311 2.50 -4.49 8.07
CA THR A 311 1.35 -4.11 7.24
C THR A 311 1.00 -2.63 7.31
N GLY A 312 1.60 -1.87 8.24
CA GLY A 312 1.43 -0.43 8.36
C GLY A 312 2.26 0.38 7.36
N ARG A 313 3.41 -0.16 6.92
CA ARG A 313 4.32 0.50 5.96
C ARG A 313 4.40 -0.18 4.62
N PHE A 314 4.13 -1.49 4.56
CA PHE A 314 4.24 -2.27 3.34
C PHE A 314 2.95 -3.01 3.01
N HIS A 315 2.68 -3.15 1.72
CA HIS A 315 1.60 -3.99 1.22
C HIS A 315 2.04 -4.77 -0.01
N THR A 316 1.46 -5.96 -0.20
CA THR A 316 1.79 -6.88 -1.27
C THR A 316 1.71 -6.23 -2.66
N ASP A 317 2.71 -6.53 -3.49
CA ASP A 317 2.74 -6.16 -4.90
C ASP A 317 1.84 -7.10 -5.71
N TYR A 318 0.87 -6.54 -6.44
CA TYR A 318 -0.09 -7.33 -7.23
C TYR A 318 0.54 -8.13 -8.38
N GLY A 319 1.75 -7.78 -8.83
CA GLY A 319 2.52 -8.49 -9.85
C GLY A 319 3.41 -9.62 -9.31
N CYS A 320 3.63 -9.68 -7.99
CA CYS A 320 4.47 -10.69 -7.33
C CYS A 320 3.96 -11.00 -5.92
N ASP A 321 2.90 -11.80 -5.88
CA ASP A 321 2.16 -12.22 -4.69
C ASP A 321 2.16 -13.76 -4.62
N ILE A 322 2.60 -14.31 -3.48
CA ILE A 322 2.74 -15.76 -3.29
C ILE A 322 1.37 -16.39 -2.95
N GLU A 323 0.50 -15.63 -2.27
CA GLU A 323 -0.87 -16.04 -1.96
C GLU A 323 -1.74 -16.09 -3.21
N ALA A 324 -1.51 -15.19 -4.18
CA ALA A 324 -2.21 -15.19 -5.47
C ALA A 324 -1.60 -16.15 -6.51
N GLY A 325 -0.43 -16.73 -6.24
CA GLY A 325 0.29 -17.59 -7.19
C GLY A 325 0.87 -16.83 -8.40
N SER A 326 1.23 -15.56 -8.22
CA SER A 326 1.80 -14.71 -9.27
C SER A 326 3.19 -15.18 -9.71
N LEU A 327 3.54 -14.94 -10.98
CA LEU A 327 4.79 -15.43 -11.58
C LEU A 327 5.99 -14.48 -11.44
N CYS A 328 5.84 -13.34 -10.75
CA CYS A 328 6.92 -12.37 -10.50
C CYS A 328 7.75 -12.04 -11.76
N ILE A 329 7.07 -11.76 -12.88
CA ILE A 329 7.65 -11.75 -14.24
C ILE A 329 8.88 -10.83 -14.36
N TYR A 330 8.86 -9.67 -13.68
CA TYR A 330 9.96 -8.70 -13.71
C TYR A 330 11.02 -8.92 -12.61
N HIS A 331 10.78 -9.89 -11.71
CA HIS A 331 11.63 -10.17 -10.57
C HIS A 331 12.04 -11.65 -10.51
N PRO A 332 12.83 -12.14 -11.50
CA PRO A 332 13.27 -13.53 -11.50
C PRO A 332 14.06 -13.87 -10.22
N GLY A 333 13.70 -14.99 -9.62
CA GLY A 333 14.25 -15.46 -8.33
C GLY A 333 13.44 -15.00 -7.11
N ALA A 334 12.57 -14.00 -7.25
CA ALA A 334 11.62 -13.64 -6.20
C ALA A 334 10.37 -14.53 -6.24
N VAL A 335 9.78 -14.75 -5.08
CA VAL A 335 8.47 -15.41 -4.91
C VAL A 335 7.41 -14.46 -4.37
N HIS A 336 7.82 -13.34 -3.80
CA HIS A 336 6.94 -12.33 -3.22
C HIS A 336 7.63 -10.97 -3.22
N CYS A 337 6.87 -9.92 -3.53
CA CYS A 337 7.31 -8.55 -3.34
C CYS A 337 6.26 -7.76 -2.57
N VAL A 338 6.73 -6.78 -1.80
CA VAL A 338 5.90 -5.76 -1.16
C VAL A 338 6.32 -4.38 -1.65
N ARG A 339 5.41 -3.42 -1.60
CA ARG A 339 5.68 -2.01 -1.85
C ARG A 339 5.45 -1.22 -0.58
N ALA A 340 6.28 -0.21 -0.36
CA ALA A 340 5.97 0.82 0.60
C ALA A 340 4.61 1.46 0.24
N ILE A 341 3.79 1.77 1.23
CA ILE A 341 2.45 2.30 1.00
C ILE A 341 2.48 3.78 0.65
N GLN A 342 3.41 4.51 1.27
CA GLN A 342 3.59 5.95 1.12
C GLN A 342 4.68 6.24 0.09
N GLY A 343 4.41 7.16 -0.82
CA GLY A 343 5.43 7.79 -1.64
C GLY A 343 6.24 8.81 -0.82
N SER A 344 7.43 9.13 -1.29
CA SER A 344 8.31 10.10 -0.62
C SER A 344 7.70 11.51 -0.67
N PRO A 345 7.75 12.29 0.43
CA PRO A 345 7.05 13.58 0.48
C PRO A 345 7.55 14.63 -0.52
N GLU A 346 8.86 14.73 -0.78
CA GLU A 346 9.41 15.73 -1.72
C GLU A 346 9.37 15.20 -3.15
N TYR A 347 9.81 13.96 -3.36
CA TYR A 347 10.07 13.42 -4.69
C TYR A 347 8.96 12.57 -5.28
N GLY A 348 8.00 12.08 -4.49
CA GLY A 348 6.96 11.16 -4.93
C GLY A 348 7.48 9.76 -5.26
N ALA A 349 8.64 9.40 -4.69
CA ALA A 349 9.34 8.15 -4.97
C ALA A 349 8.81 6.98 -4.13
N GLY A 350 8.96 5.75 -4.61
CA GLY A 350 8.53 4.54 -3.91
C GLY A 350 9.66 3.58 -3.59
N GLN A 351 9.32 2.51 -2.88
CA GLN A 351 10.21 1.39 -2.61
C GLN A 351 9.46 0.08 -2.84
N GLN A 352 10.06 -0.81 -3.64
CA GLN A 352 9.64 -2.20 -3.81
C GLN A 352 10.70 -3.14 -3.22
N CYS A 353 10.24 -4.14 -2.47
CA CYS A 353 11.09 -5.08 -1.74
C CYS A 353 10.69 -6.50 -2.11
N CYS A 354 11.61 -7.25 -2.70
CA CYS A 354 11.37 -8.60 -3.23
C CYS A 354 12.19 -9.64 -2.48
N TYR A 355 11.60 -10.81 -2.27
CA TYR A 355 12.17 -11.89 -1.47
C TYR A 355 12.11 -13.22 -2.22
N ASP A 356 13.13 -14.04 -2.02
CA ASP A 356 13.20 -15.39 -2.58
C ASP A 356 12.43 -16.41 -1.71
N SER A 357 12.40 -17.67 -2.15
CA SER A 357 11.72 -18.76 -1.45
C SER A 357 12.29 -19.10 -0.08
N THR A 358 13.50 -18.65 0.25
CA THR A 358 14.10 -18.79 1.59
C THR A 358 13.70 -17.67 2.54
N GLY A 359 13.08 -16.61 2.00
CA GLY A 359 12.69 -15.41 2.72
C GLY A 359 13.80 -14.36 2.78
N ALA A 360 14.90 -14.55 2.06
CA ALA A 360 15.98 -13.59 1.94
C ALA A 360 15.62 -12.52 0.88
N GLN A 361 16.06 -11.29 1.11
CA GLN A 361 15.87 -10.20 0.17
C GLN A 361 16.70 -10.42 -1.10
N VAL A 362 16.09 -10.22 -2.26
CA VAL A 362 16.78 -10.24 -3.56
C VAL A 362 17.32 -8.83 -3.81
N LEU A 363 18.63 -8.70 -4.07
CA LEU A 363 19.28 -7.41 -4.29
C LEU A 363 19.70 -7.22 -5.74
N THR A 364 19.62 -5.98 -6.24
CA THR A 364 19.99 -5.60 -7.62
C THR A 364 21.48 -5.77 -7.90
N GLY A 365 22.31 -5.79 -6.85
CA GLY A 365 23.73 -6.12 -6.96
C GLY A 365 24.02 -7.60 -7.22
N ASP A 366 23.02 -8.48 -7.05
CA ASP A 366 23.18 -9.94 -7.17
C ASP A 366 22.30 -10.55 -8.27
N SER A 367 21.13 -9.98 -8.51
CA SER A 367 20.15 -10.49 -9.47
C SER A 367 19.44 -9.34 -10.17
N ILE A 368 19.07 -9.56 -11.44
CA ILE A 368 18.22 -8.62 -12.17
C ILE A 368 16.82 -8.50 -11.56
N GLY A 369 16.39 -9.48 -10.76
CA GLY A 369 15.11 -9.47 -10.05
C GLY A 369 15.14 -8.83 -8.67
N GLY A 370 16.18 -8.05 -8.38
CA GLY A 370 16.34 -7.39 -7.09
C GLY A 370 15.25 -6.39 -6.73
N SER A 371 15.17 -6.09 -5.44
CA SER A 371 14.35 -5.04 -4.84
C SER A 371 14.76 -3.68 -5.38
N THR A 372 13.83 -2.86 -5.86
CA THR A 372 14.16 -1.56 -6.47
C THR A 372 13.45 -0.42 -5.77
N PRO A 373 14.14 0.71 -5.54
CA PRO A 373 13.45 1.97 -5.30
C PRO A 373 12.81 2.42 -6.64
N ASP A 374 11.78 3.25 -6.60
CA ASP A 374 11.07 3.73 -7.78
C ASP A 374 11.05 5.26 -7.77
N ARG A 375 11.37 5.94 -8.88
CA ARG A 375 11.31 7.41 -8.93
C ARG A 375 9.88 7.91 -8.87
N GLY A 376 8.95 7.20 -9.51
CA GLY A 376 7.52 7.43 -9.35
C GLY A 376 6.91 6.29 -8.55
N HIS A 377 6.27 6.60 -7.42
CA HIS A 377 5.52 5.60 -6.67
C HIS A 377 4.41 5.00 -7.54
N ASP A 378 4.29 3.66 -7.60
CA ASP A 378 3.30 2.98 -8.46
C ASP A 378 1.86 3.42 -8.16
N TRP A 379 1.51 3.64 -6.89
CA TRP A 379 0.17 4.11 -6.54
C TRP A 379 0.02 5.63 -6.63
N GLY A 380 1.07 6.34 -7.07
CA GLY A 380 1.17 7.79 -7.05
C GLY A 380 1.37 8.33 -5.63
N GLU A 381 1.38 9.65 -5.48
CA GLU A 381 1.53 10.33 -4.19
C GLU A 381 0.79 11.68 -4.21
N PRO A 382 -0.11 11.99 -3.26
CA PRO A 382 -0.72 13.32 -3.15
C PRO A 382 0.32 14.47 -2.97
N PRO A 383 0.04 15.70 -3.46
CA PRO A 383 -0.97 15.99 -4.46
C PRO A 383 -0.60 15.28 -5.77
N TYR A 384 -1.58 14.53 -6.29
CA TYR A 384 -1.44 13.81 -7.56
C TYR A 384 -1.30 14.79 -8.74
N LYS A 385 -1.52 14.30 -9.98
CA LYS A 385 -1.52 15.08 -11.23
C LYS A 385 -0.15 15.58 -11.70
N LYS A 386 0.75 15.93 -10.78
CA LYS A 386 2.09 16.40 -11.10
C LYS A 386 3.07 15.23 -11.16
N PRO A 387 3.79 15.05 -12.26
CA PRO A 387 4.95 14.16 -12.31
C PRO A 387 5.95 14.36 -11.15
N PRO A 388 6.59 13.28 -10.65
CA PRO A 388 6.40 11.88 -11.02
C PRO A 388 5.33 11.20 -10.13
N ARG A 389 4.26 11.91 -9.75
CA ARG A 389 3.24 11.45 -8.79
C ARG A 389 1.96 10.93 -9.43
N VAL A 390 1.90 10.79 -10.75
CA VAL A 390 0.70 10.30 -11.44
C VAL A 390 0.58 8.79 -11.21
N PRO A 391 -0.53 8.31 -10.58
CA PRO A 391 -0.69 6.90 -10.26
C PRO A 391 -0.51 5.99 -11.49
N GLY A 392 0.37 5.00 -11.37
CA GLY A 392 0.76 4.05 -12.39
C GLY A 392 1.69 4.64 -13.44
N PHE A 393 1.32 5.75 -14.06
CA PHE A 393 1.97 6.19 -15.29
C PHE A 393 3.34 6.83 -15.09
N SER A 394 3.56 7.56 -13.99
CA SER A 394 4.90 8.08 -13.68
C SER A 394 5.87 6.94 -13.35
N HIS A 395 5.42 5.93 -12.60
CA HIS A 395 6.18 4.70 -12.34
C HIS A 395 6.51 3.96 -13.65
N TRP A 396 5.51 3.78 -14.52
CA TRP A 396 5.72 3.14 -15.82
C TRP A 396 6.76 3.89 -16.66
N LYS A 397 6.72 5.22 -16.68
CA LYS A 397 7.65 6.03 -17.45
C LYS A 397 9.08 5.96 -16.92
N TYR A 398 9.29 6.15 -15.61
CA TYR A 398 10.63 6.32 -15.05
C TYR A 398 11.30 5.03 -14.60
N ASP A 399 10.53 3.99 -14.31
CA ASP A 399 11.03 2.77 -13.67
C ASP A 399 10.75 1.53 -14.55
N VAL A 400 9.54 1.40 -15.12
CA VAL A 400 9.23 0.21 -15.93
C VAL A 400 9.81 0.29 -17.36
N ILE A 401 9.58 1.39 -18.09
CA ILE A 401 10.06 1.56 -19.47
C ILE A 401 11.59 1.67 -19.53
N SER A 402 12.19 2.34 -18.55
CA SER A 402 13.65 2.38 -18.41
C SER A 402 14.24 0.98 -18.12
N PHE A 403 13.56 0.15 -17.32
CA PHE A 403 13.90 -1.26 -17.17
C PHE A 403 13.76 -2.04 -18.48
N TYR A 404 12.75 -1.75 -19.31
CA TYR A 404 12.67 -2.34 -20.66
C TYR A 404 13.89 -2.00 -21.51
N TYR A 405 14.30 -0.73 -21.57
CA TYR A 405 15.47 -0.33 -22.35
C TYR A 405 16.75 -1.00 -21.85
N CYS A 406 16.97 -0.98 -20.54
CA CYS A 406 18.25 -1.37 -19.95
C CYS A 406 18.38 -2.87 -19.70
N CYS A 407 17.28 -3.59 -19.43
CA CYS A 407 17.30 -4.97 -18.96
C CYS A 407 16.55 -5.99 -19.83
N LEU A 408 15.40 -5.62 -20.38
CA LEU A 408 14.53 -6.59 -21.05
C LEU A 408 14.76 -6.64 -22.56
N TRP A 409 14.90 -5.48 -23.20
CA TRP A 409 15.21 -5.38 -24.62
C TRP A 409 16.72 -5.29 -24.90
N SER A 410 17.54 -5.04 -23.88
CA SER A 410 19.00 -5.10 -23.95
C SER A 410 19.62 -5.69 -22.67
N ASP A 411 20.88 -6.11 -22.72
CA ASP A 411 21.61 -6.71 -21.59
C ASP A 411 22.54 -5.68 -20.91
N ASN A 412 21.98 -4.58 -20.42
CA ASN A 412 22.72 -3.43 -19.88
C ASN A 412 22.20 -2.95 -18.52
N CYS A 413 21.64 -3.86 -17.72
CA CYS A 413 20.99 -3.57 -16.44
C CYS A 413 21.82 -2.75 -15.44
N LYS A 414 23.16 -2.81 -15.54
CA LYS A 414 24.06 -2.02 -14.70
C LYS A 414 23.75 -0.51 -14.70
N TYR A 415 23.28 0.06 -15.81
CA TYR A 415 22.88 1.47 -15.86
C TYR A 415 21.64 1.70 -14.99
N TYR A 416 20.66 0.81 -15.09
CA TYR A 416 19.44 0.88 -14.30
C TYR A 416 19.73 0.78 -12.80
N PHE A 417 20.48 -0.25 -12.39
CA PHE A 417 20.79 -0.48 -10.97
C PHE A 417 21.73 0.55 -10.35
N THR A 418 22.45 1.35 -11.15
CA THR A 418 23.21 2.50 -10.63
C THR A 418 22.27 3.55 -10.03
N HIS A 419 21.08 3.74 -10.62
CA HIS A 419 20.09 4.71 -10.17
C HIS A 419 18.96 4.09 -9.34
N ARG A 420 18.86 2.76 -9.35
CA ARG A 420 17.87 1.97 -8.62
C ARG A 420 18.54 0.89 -7.75
N PRO A 421 19.47 1.26 -6.85
CA PRO A 421 20.13 0.31 -5.97
C PRO A 421 19.14 -0.20 -4.90
N SER A 422 19.18 -1.49 -4.59
CA SER A 422 18.36 -2.03 -3.50
C SER A 422 18.73 -1.40 -2.15
N SER A 423 17.73 -1.17 -1.30
CA SER A 423 17.95 -1.06 0.14
C SER A 423 18.48 -2.40 0.65
N ASP A 424 19.54 -2.40 1.47
CA ASP A 424 20.14 -3.60 2.07
C ASP A 424 19.72 -3.80 3.54
N CYS A 425 18.59 -3.18 3.90
CA CYS A 425 17.87 -3.25 5.17
C CYS A 425 18.66 -2.85 6.43
N ARG A 426 19.88 -2.28 6.30
CA ARG A 426 20.71 -1.94 7.48
C ARG A 426 20.06 -0.91 8.40
N THR A 427 19.22 -0.03 7.87
CA THR A 427 18.51 1.00 8.66
C THR A 427 17.05 0.66 8.91
N TYR A 428 16.57 -0.47 8.36
CA TYR A 428 15.25 -0.99 8.69
C TYR A 428 15.14 -1.28 10.20
N ARG A 429 14.01 -0.83 10.76
CA ARG A 429 13.61 -1.08 12.14
C ARG A 429 12.18 -1.61 12.12
N PRO A 430 11.93 -2.88 12.52
CA PRO A 430 10.58 -3.42 12.56
C PRO A 430 9.66 -2.60 13.49
N PRO A 431 8.34 -2.51 13.20
CA PRO A 431 7.39 -1.93 14.12
C PRO A 431 7.21 -2.78 15.39
N ARG A 432 6.70 -2.17 16.46
CA ARG A 432 6.21 -2.88 17.65
C ARG A 432 4.73 -3.17 17.49
N ALA A 433 4.29 -4.31 18.00
CA ALA A 433 2.91 -4.76 17.93
C ALA A 433 2.26 -4.75 19.33
N ALA A 434 1.09 -4.13 19.43
CA ALA A 434 0.18 -4.24 20.57
C ALA A 434 -1.14 -4.88 20.13
N ALA A 435 -1.89 -5.47 21.05
CA ALA A 435 -3.14 -6.15 20.72
C ALA A 435 -4.25 -5.99 21.76
N VAL A 436 -5.49 -6.09 21.28
CA VAL A 436 -6.70 -6.25 22.08
C VAL A 436 -7.46 -7.47 21.56
N LEU A 437 -7.76 -8.42 22.44
CA LEU A 437 -8.32 -9.73 22.10
C LEU A 437 -9.30 -10.19 23.18
N GLY A 438 -10.29 -11.03 22.85
CA GLY A 438 -11.21 -11.57 23.87
C GLY A 438 -12.08 -10.53 24.58
N ASP A 439 -12.30 -10.68 25.90
CA ASP A 439 -13.13 -9.75 26.72
C ASP A 439 -12.40 -8.57 27.40
N PRO A 440 -12.23 -7.49 26.65
CA PRO A 440 -10.92 -7.30 26.05
C PRO A 440 -9.76 -7.51 27.05
N HIS A 441 -8.91 -8.48 26.71
CA HIS A 441 -7.53 -8.59 27.15
C HIS A 441 -6.64 -7.69 26.30
N PHE A 442 -5.70 -7.02 26.94
CA PHE A 442 -4.77 -6.07 26.34
C PHE A 442 -3.35 -6.63 26.43
N ILE A 443 -2.58 -6.41 25.37
CA ILE A 443 -1.14 -6.63 25.31
C ILE A 443 -0.52 -5.31 24.82
N THR A 444 0.22 -4.63 25.70
CA THR A 444 0.87 -3.34 25.39
C THR A 444 2.04 -3.52 24.43
N PHE A 445 2.59 -2.40 23.93
CA PHE A 445 3.76 -2.44 23.03
C PHE A 445 5.01 -3.05 23.69
N ASP A 446 5.13 -2.92 25.01
CA ASP A 446 6.26 -3.44 25.79
C ASP A 446 5.96 -4.82 26.42
N GLY A 447 4.77 -5.37 26.14
CA GLY A 447 4.42 -6.76 26.41
C GLY A 447 3.72 -7.01 27.75
N VAL A 448 3.26 -5.97 28.44
CA VAL A 448 2.41 -6.11 29.63
C VAL A 448 1.03 -6.62 29.20
N THR A 449 0.54 -7.61 29.95
CA THR A 449 -0.77 -8.22 29.69
C THR A 449 -1.74 -7.98 30.82
N PHE A 450 -2.97 -7.56 30.51
CA PHE A 450 -4.03 -7.34 31.50
C PHE A 450 -5.42 -7.45 30.90
N THR A 451 -6.43 -7.45 31.76
CA THR A 451 -7.84 -7.49 31.35
C THR A 451 -8.54 -6.21 31.79
N PHE A 452 -9.28 -5.57 30.90
CA PHE A 452 -10.11 -4.41 31.24
C PHE A 452 -11.50 -4.51 30.62
N ASN A 453 -12.44 -4.98 31.43
CA ASN A 453 -13.85 -5.16 31.05
C ASN A 453 -14.71 -3.91 31.34
N GLY A 454 -14.31 -2.74 30.84
CA GLY A 454 -15.13 -1.53 30.93
C GLY A 454 -16.30 -1.57 29.94
N LYS A 455 -17.47 -0.99 30.28
CA LYS A 455 -18.54 -0.63 29.32
C LYS A 455 -18.39 0.85 28.97
N GLY A 456 -18.07 1.16 27.72
CA GLY A 456 -17.82 2.56 27.34
C GLY A 456 -16.97 2.75 26.09
N GLU A 457 -16.34 3.91 25.99
CA GLU A 457 -15.46 4.32 24.88
C GLU A 457 -14.16 4.91 25.43
N TYR A 458 -13.03 4.38 24.99
CA TYR A 458 -11.71 4.64 25.61
C TYR A 458 -10.65 4.98 24.57
N SER A 459 -9.66 5.77 25.00
CA SER A 459 -8.44 6.01 24.23
C SER A 459 -7.52 4.79 24.33
N LEU A 460 -7.38 4.04 23.24
CA LEU A 460 -6.46 2.90 23.18
C LEU A 460 -5.03 3.37 22.97
N LEU A 461 -4.86 4.31 22.03
CA LEU A 461 -3.60 4.92 21.67
C LEU A 461 -3.83 6.38 21.29
N HIS A 462 -3.00 7.26 21.82
CA HIS A 462 -2.90 8.65 21.43
C HIS A 462 -1.43 9.06 21.31
N SER A 463 -1.11 9.82 20.27
CA SER A 463 0.17 10.51 20.12
C SER A 463 -0.09 11.94 19.68
N SER A 464 0.27 12.90 20.52
CA SER A 464 0.08 14.32 20.20
C SER A 464 1.05 14.80 19.11
N ASP A 465 2.28 14.30 19.10
CA ASP A 465 3.32 14.72 18.14
C ASP A 465 3.03 14.27 16.70
N TYR A 466 2.30 13.15 16.56
CA TYR A 466 1.85 12.62 15.28
C TYR A 466 0.38 12.95 14.98
N GLU A 467 -0.33 13.60 15.91
CA GLU A 467 -1.78 13.80 15.87
C GLU A 467 -2.56 12.50 15.58
N LEU A 468 -2.08 11.39 16.15
CA LEU A 468 -2.65 10.05 16.00
C LEU A 468 -3.61 9.76 17.16
N SER A 469 -4.79 9.25 16.85
CA SER A 469 -5.78 8.79 17.83
C SER A 469 -6.40 7.49 17.38
N VAL A 470 -6.40 6.48 18.23
CA VAL A 470 -7.12 5.21 18.09
C VAL A 470 -7.98 4.99 19.33
N GLN A 471 -9.29 4.88 19.13
CA GLN A 471 -10.30 4.78 20.17
C GLN A 471 -11.03 3.44 20.04
N GLY A 472 -11.38 2.84 21.16
CA GLY A 472 -12.11 1.57 21.24
C GLY A 472 -13.43 1.73 21.98
N ARG A 473 -14.51 1.21 21.40
CA ARG A 473 -15.82 1.06 22.05
C ARG A 473 -15.98 -0.36 22.52
N THR A 474 -16.40 -0.54 23.76
CA THR A 474 -16.71 -1.83 24.35
C THR A 474 -18.14 -1.89 24.84
N GLU A 475 -18.78 -3.03 24.63
CA GLU A 475 -20.18 -3.25 24.99
C GLU A 475 -20.37 -4.53 25.81
N PRO A 476 -21.38 -4.60 26.69
CA PRO A 476 -21.69 -5.82 27.43
C PRO A 476 -22.09 -6.93 26.47
N MET A 477 -21.49 -8.10 26.67
CA MET A 477 -21.80 -9.21 25.81
C MET A 477 -23.12 -9.89 26.19
N LYS A 478 -23.83 -10.39 25.18
CA LYS A 478 -25.10 -11.10 25.34
C LYS A 478 -24.93 -12.51 24.81
N PHE A 479 -25.44 -13.49 25.55
CA PHE A 479 -25.50 -14.88 25.10
C PHE A 479 -26.89 -15.45 25.31
N GLU A 480 -27.30 -16.33 24.40
CA GLU A 480 -28.62 -16.97 24.41
C GLU A 480 -28.55 -18.29 25.17
N ASN A 481 -29.31 -18.38 26.27
CA ASN A 481 -29.52 -19.61 27.02
C ASN A 481 -30.97 -20.08 26.80
N GLY A 482 -31.23 -20.70 25.64
CA GLY A 482 -32.58 -21.06 25.23
C GLY A 482 -33.39 -19.83 24.80
N GLU A 483 -34.57 -19.60 25.39
CA GLU A 483 -35.40 -18.41 25.09
C GLU A 483 -34.96 -17.13 25.85
N PHE A 484 -33.97 -17.22 26.74
CA PHE A 484 -33.51 -16.08 27.56
C PHE A 484 -32.17 -15.56 27.07
N CYS A 485 -32.10 -14.25 26.81
CA CYS A 485 -30.86 -13.54 26.50
C CYS A 485 -30.25 -13.04 27.82
N THR A 486 -29.14 -13.63 28.25
CA THR A 486 -28.41 -13.23 29.46
C THR A 486 -27.24 -12.33 29.10
N VAL A 487 -27.09 -11.23 29.84
CA VAL A 487 -25.92 -10.34 29.72
C VAL A 487 -24.79 -10.92 30.55
N ALA A 488 -23.64 -11.19 29.93
CA ALA A 488 -22.43 -11.59 30.63
C ALA A 488 -21.89 -10.42 31.45
N MET A 489 -21.24 -10.71 32.58
CA MET A 489 -20.46 -9.70 33.34
C MET A 489 -19.07 -9.51 32.71
N ALA A 490 -19.06 -9.39 31.39
CA ALA A 490 -17.90 -9.22 30.52
C ALA A 490 -18.31 -8.34 29.33
N THR A 491 -17.35 -7.62 28.76
CA THR A 491 -17.55 -6.79 27.57
C THR A 491 -16.77 -7.33 26.38
N ARG A 492 -17.10 -6.86 25.19
CA ARG A 492 -16.34 -7.13 23.96
C ARG A 492 -16.06 -5.82 23.24
N LEU A 493 -14.98 -5.79 22.46
CA LEU A 493 -14.71 -4.69 21.54
C LEU A 493 -15.76 -4.70 20.41
N SER A 494 -16.51 -3.61 20.24
CA SER A 494 -17.59 -3.50 19.25
C SER A 494 -17.33 -2.48 18.14
N SER A 495 -16.48 -1.47 18.39
CA SER A 495 -16.04 -0.51 17.37
C SER A 495 -14.62 -0.01 17.66
N VAL A 496 -13.85 0.28 16.61
CA VAL A 496 -12.55 0.96 16.67
C VAL A 496 -12.57 2.14 15.71
N ALA A 497 -12.33 3.35 16.21
CA ALA A 497 -12.29 4.57 15.42
C ALA A 497 -10.90 5.21 15.48
N MET A 498 -10.39 5.68 14.34
CA MET A 498 -9.01 6.10 14.19
C MET A 498 -8.82 7.26 13.21
N ARG A 499 -7.80 8.07 13.46
CA ARG A 499 -7.41 9.23 12.65
C ARG A 499 -5.95 9.62 12.89
N GLU A 500 -5.27 10.10 11.86
CA GLU A 500 -3.97 10.78 11.96
C GLU A 500 -4.07 12.18 11.31
N LYS A 501 -3.64 13.22 12.02
CA LYS A 501 -3.64 14.62 11.52
C LYS A 501 -5.01 15.03 10.95
N ASP A 502 -5.06 15.44 9.70
CA ASP A 502 -6.26 15.84 8.97
C ASP A 502 -6.78 14.77 8.00
N SER A 503 -6.41 13.49 8.23
CA SER A 503 -6.93 12.36 7.49
C SER A 503 -8.45 12.23 7.64
N ASP A 504 -9.07 11.49 6.73
CA ASP A 504 -10.41 10.97 6.93
C ASP A 504 -10.46 10.11 8.22
N VAL A 505 -11.56 10.19 8.96
CA VAL A 505 -11.81 9.35 10.14
C VAL A 505 -12.30 8.00 9.67
N ILE A 506 -11.64 6.93 10.11
CA ILE A 506 -12.04 5.56 9.83
C ILE A 506 -12.61 4.92 11.09
N GLU A 507 -13.83 4.40 11.01
CA GLU A 507 -14.44 3.57 12.05
C GLU A 507 -14.64 2.17 11.49
N VAL A 508 -14.21 1.14 12.24
CA VAL A 508 -14.46 -0.26 11.93
C VAL A 508 -15.27 -0.85 13.08
N ARG A 509 -16.47 -1.35 12.79
CA ARG A 509 -17.39 -1.87 13.82
C ARG A 509 -17.99 -3.21 13.43
N LEU A 510 -18.39 -3.99 14.43
CA LEU A 510 -19.16 -5.21 14.23
C LEU A 510 -20.54 -4.87 13.65
N ARG A 511 -20.99 -5.66 12.67
CA ARG A 511 -22.35 -5.61 12.14
C ARG A 511 -23.30 -6.46 12.99
N ASP A 512 -24.60 -6.28 12.82
CA ASP A 512 -25.64 -7.16 13.41
C ASP A 512 -25.56 -8.62 12.88
N GLN A 513 -24.88 -8.84 11.74
CA GLN A 513 -24.61 -10.16 11.21
C GLN A 513 -23.34 -10.74 11.84
N VAL A 514 -23.35 -12.04 12.15
CA VAL A 514 -22.22 -12.72 12.82
C VAL A 514 -20.94 -12.55 12.00
N ASP A 515 -19.89 -12.07 12.65
CA ASP A 515 -18.51 -11.95 12.15
C ASP A 515 -18.25 -11.02 10.95
N GLU A 516 -19.19 -10.13 10.61
CA GLU A 516 -18.95 -9.12 9.58
C GLU A 516 -18.52 -7.77 10.17
N LEU A 517 -17.48 -7.17 9.58
CA LEU A 517 -17.05 -5.81 9.86
C LEU A 517 -17.70 -4.83 8.90
N GLN A 518 -18.18 -3.71 9.44
CA GLN A 518 -18.59 -2.53 8.68
C GLN A 518 -17.54 -1.43 8.85
N VAL A 519 -17.10 -0.86 7.74
CA VAL A 519 -16.17 0.27 7.72
C VAL A 519 -16.93 1.54 7.39
N LEU A 520 -16.67 2.61 8.14
CA LEU A 520 -17.19 3.94 7.90
C LEU A 520 -16.04 4.92 7.73
N MET A 521 -16.19 5.83 6.77
CA MET A 521 -15.32 6.99 6.54
C MET A 521 -16.13 8.24 6.82
N ASN A 522 -15.71 9.04 7.80
CA ASN A 522 -16.40 10.27 8.21
C ASN A 522 -17.93 10.03 8.39
N GLN A 523 -18.29 8.97 9.12
CA GLN A 523 -19.69 8.57 9.39
C GLN A 523 -20.49 8.05 8.18
N GLN A 524 -19.86 7.86 7.01
CA GLN A 524 -20.47 7.24 5.84
C GLN A 524 -19.95 5.81 5.65
N VAL A 525 -20.83 4.85 5.42
CA VAL A 525 -20.44 3.45 5.18
C VAL A 525 -19.65 3.34 3.87
N LEU A 526 -18.51 2.66 3.93
CA LEU A 526 -17.71 2.30 2.76
C LEU A 526 -18.08 0.91 2.27
N SER A 527 -18.23 0.76 0.94
CA SER A 527 -18.40 -0.54 0.31
C SER A 527 -17.08 -1.05 -0.26
N PHE A 528 -16.76 -2.32 0.00
CA PHE A 528 -15.65 -3.05 -0.60
C PHE A 528 -16.09 -4.05 -1.68
N SER A 529 -17.33 -3.89 -2.19
CA SER A 529 -17.89 -4.79 -3.20
C SER A 529 -17.19 -4.69 -4.56
N GLU A 530 -16.70 -3.50 -4.91
CA GLU A 530 -16.02 -3.24 -6.18
C GLU A 530 -14.49 -3.17 -6.02
N GLN A 531 -14.02 -2.63 -4.90
CA GLN A 531 -12.59 -2.49 -4.58
C GLN A 531 -12.28 -3.06 -3.21
N LYS A 532 -11.18 -3.79 -3.10
CA LYS A 532 -10.65 -4.28 -1.81
C LYS A 532 -9.73 -3.26 -1.12
N TRP A 533 -9.20 -2.32 -1.89
CA TRP A 533 -8.27 -1.28 -1.44
C TRP A 533 -8.86 0.07 -1.83
N ILE A 534 -8.89 1.01 -0.89
CA ILE A 534 -9.41 2.37 -1.11
C ILE A 534 -8.39 3.40 -0.64
N ASP A 535 -8.00 4.29 -1.55
CA ASP A 535 -7.14 5.45 -1.30
C ASP A 535 -8.01 6.61 -0.79
N LEU A 536 -7.82 7.03 0.46
CA LEU A 536 -8.58 8.10 1.11
C LEU A 536 -7.67 9.28 1.46
N LYS A 537 -8.25 10.37 1.98
CA LYS A 537 -7.45 11.53 2.37
C LYS A 537 -6.58 11.16 3.58
N GLY A 538 -5.26 11.09 3.39
CA GLY A 538 -4.30 10.85 4.47
C GLY A 538 -4.41 9.48 5.14
N VAL A 539 -5.08 8.51 4.53
CA VAL A 539 -5.24 7.15 5.07
C VAL A 539 -5.54 6.17 3.94
N PHE A 540 -5.10 4.93 4.09
CA PHE A 540 -5.41 3.83 3.17
C PHE A 540 -6.18 2.74 3.91
N VAL A 541 -7.19 2.17 3.27
CA VAL A 541 -7.99 1.08 3.86
C VAL A 541 -8.02 -0.11 2.93
N PHE A 542 -7.66 -1.28 3.46
CA PHE A 542 -7.68 -2.55 2.77
C PHE A 542 -8.59 -3.55 3.49
N SER A 543 -9.56 -4.12 2.77
CA SER A 543 -10.43 -5.18 3.24
C SER A 543 -10.52 -6.30 2.20
N PRO A 544 -9.73 -7.38 2.35
CA PRO A 544 -9.73 -8.48 1.39
C PRO A 544 -10.99 -9.36 1.45
N LYS A 545 -11.63 -9.38 2.63
CA LYS A 545 -12.87 -10.09 2.96
C LYS A 545 -13.59 -9.35 4.11
N PRO A 546 -14.91 -9.54 4.29
CA PRO A 546 -15.70 -8.80 5.28
C PRO A 546 -15.27 -8.96 6.74
N THR A 547 -14.45 -9.95 7.08
CA THR A 547 -13.96 -10.19 8.45
C THR A 547 -12.66 -9.45 8.76
N ASP A 548 -11.98 -8.90 7.75
CA ASP A 548 -10.61 -8.40 7.86
C ASP A 548 -10.51 -6.99 7.30
N VAL A 549 -10.07 -6.05 8.12
CA VAL A 549 -9.79 -4.66 7.73
C VAL A 549 -8.39 -4.27 8.21
N THR A 550 -7.64 -3.58 7.36
CA THR A 550 -6.34 -3.01 7.68
C THR A 550 -6.35 -1.53 7.30
N VAL A 551 -6.04 -0.65 8.25
CA VAL A 551 -5.99 0.79 8.07
C VAL A 551 -4.54 1.24 8.22
N MET A 552 -4.03 2.03 7.26
CA MET A 552 -2.61 2.36 7.16
C MET A 552 -2.45 3.88 7.05
N PHE A 553 -1.59 4.45 7.89
CA PHE A 553 -1.39 5.89 8.02
C PHE A 553 0.01 6.36 7.58
N PRO A 554 0.18 7.66 7.25
CA PRO A 554 1.45 8.23 6.83
C PRO A 554 2.61 8.10 7.81
N SER A 555 2.34 8.07 9.11
CA SER A 555 3.38 7.77 10.11
C SER A 555 4.00 6.37 9.95
N GLY A 556 3.38 5.47 9.18
CA GLY A 556 3.68 4.05 9.14
C GLY A 556 2.88 3.22 10.16
N THR A 557 1.95 3.86 10.88
CA THR A 557 1.03 3.17 11.78
C THR A 557 0.09 2.26 10.99
N GLY A 558 0.04 0.99 11.37
CA GLY A 558 -0.92 0.00 10.86
C GLY A 558 -1.93 -0.41 11.94
N VAL A 559 -3.20 -0.46 11.58
CA VAL A 559 -4.28 -0.93 12.47
C VAL A 559 -5.02 -2.07 11.79
N GLU A 560 -4.89 -3.27 12.34
CA GLU A 560 -5.57 -4.47 11.85
C GLU A 560 -6.75 -4.82 12.74
N VAL A 561 -7.91 -4.96 12.12
CA VAL A 561 -9.15 -5.35 12.77
C VAL A 561 -9.62 -6.66 12.15
N ARG A 562 -9.92 -7.65 13.00
CA ARG A 562 -10.38 -8.98 12.61
C ARG A 562 -11.63 -9.34 13.40
N ALA A 563 -12.66 -9.85 12.73
CA ALA A 563 -13.86 -10.39 13.36
C ALA A 563 -13.86 -11.93 13.31
N GLY A 564 -14.32 -12.55 14.39
CA GLY A 564 -14.55 -14.00 14.45
C GLY A 564 -15.15 -14.43 15.79
N GLY A 565 -16.12 -15.35 15.77
CA GLY A 565 -16.77 -15.86 16.99
C GLY A 565 -17.59 -14.81 17.75
N GLY A 566 -18.10 -13.79 17.05
CA GLY A 566 -18.87 -12.67 17.61
C GLY A 566 -18.03 -11.62 18.34
N VAL A 567 -16.70 -11.70 18.26
CA VAL A 567 -15.77 -10.75 18.89
C VAL A 567 -14.83 -10.13 17.85
N MET A 568 -14.30 -8.97 18.20
CA MET A 568 -13.36 -8.23 17.38
C MET A 568 -11.98 -8.23 18.04
N THR A 569 -10.97 -8.61 17.27
CA THR A 569 -9.55 -8.51 17.65
C THR A 569 -8.94 -7.31 16.96
N LEU A 570 -8.08 -6.60 17.69
CA LEU A 570 -7.32 -5.45 17.23
C LEU A 570 -5.82 -5.74 17.35
N THR A 571 -5.05 -5.42 16.32
CA THR A 571 -3.58 -5.33 16.39
C THR A 571 -3.16 -3.96 15.88
N ILE A 572 -2.29 -3.29 16.63
CA ILE A 572 -1.71 -1.99 16.23
C ILE A 572 -0.21 -2.18 16.06
N LEU A 573 0.31 -1.75 14.91
CA LEU A 573 1.72 -1.76 14.55
C LEU A 573 2.24 -0.32 14.54
N LEU A 574 3.21 -0.03 15.40
CA LEU A 574 3.83 1.30 15.48
C LEU A 574 5.31 1.25 15.05
N PRO A 575 5.72 2.09 14.08
CA PRO A 575 7.12 2.23 13.74
C PRO A 575 7.92 2.84 14.90
N HIS A 576 9.22 2.56 14.89
CA HIS A 576 10.16 3.00 15.93
C HIS A 576 10.15 4.52 16.17
N ASP A 577 9.79 5.34 15.18
CA ASP A 577 9.76 6.79 15.33
C ASP A 577 8.73 7.29 16.37
N LEU A 578 7.70 6.50 16.69
CA LEU A 578 6.74 6.82 17.75
C LEU A 578 7.21 6.42 19.16
N GLN A 579 8.44 5.94 19.33
CA GLN A 579 8.94 5.51 20.64
C GLN A 579 8.97 6.69 21.62
N ASN A 580 8.44 6.50 22.83
CA ASN A 580 8.20 7.52 23.86
C ASN A 580 7.14 8.57 23.52
N HIS A 581 6.40 8.42 22.42
CA HIS A 581 5.39 9.37 21.95
C HIS A 581 3.95 8.84 22.04
N THR A 582 3.73 7.73 22.76
CA THR A 582 2.42 7.09 22.87
C THR A 582 1.87 7.17 24.29
N GLN A 583 0.55 7.25 24.41
CA GLN A 583 -0.19 7.16 25.66
C GLN A 583 -1.54 6.49 25.41
N GLY A 584 -2.15 5.90 26.44
CA GLY A 584 -3.45 5.25 26.35
C GLY A 584 -3.46 3.90 27.06
N LEU A 585 -4.50 3.10 26.81
CA LEU A 585 -4.59 1.75 27.37
C LEU A 585 -3.51 0.79 26.84
N LEU A 586 -2.85 1.11 25.73
CA LEU A 586 -1.74 0.32 25.19
C LEU A 586 -0.36 0.77 25.66
N GLY A 587 -0.31 1.71 26.61
CA GLY A 587 0.92 2.12 27.29
C GLY A 587 1.81 3.09 26.52
N THR A 588 2.99 3.32 27.08
CA THR A 588 4.06 4.14 26.48
C THR A 588 5.03 3.20 25.82
N MET A 589 5.19 3.26 24.49
CA MET A 589 6.12 2.40 23.78
C MET A 589 7.55 2.87 24.04
N ASN A 590 8.26 2.29 25.00
CA ASN A 590 9.61 2.69 25.38
C ASN A 590 10.53 1.53 25.81
N ASP A 591 10.09 0.28 25.63
CA ASP A 591 10.75 -0.94 26.12
C ASP A 591 10.82 -1.03 27.66
N GLU A 592 9.99 -0.29 28.40
CA GLU A 592 9.91 -0.30 29.88
C GLU A 592 8.52 -0.75 30.37
N PRO A 593 8.29 -2.06 30.59
CA PRO A 593 6.96 -2.56 30.96
C PRO A 593 6.43 -2.03 32.32
N GLU A 594 7.29 -1.47 33.18
CA GLU A 594 6.88 -0.99 34.51
C GLU A 594 6.09 0.33 34.48
N ASP A 595 6.10 1.08 33.37
CA ASP A 595 5.38 2.35 33.23
C ASP A 595 4.15 2.28 32.29
N ASP A 596 3.89 1.11 31.71
CA ASP A 596 2.77 0.87 30.81
C ASP A 596 1.41 1.15 31.45
N PHE A 597 1.29 0.94 32.77
CA PHE A 597 0.10 1.32 33.52
C PHE A 597 0.19 2.76 34.02
N THR A 598 0.19 3.69 33.07
CA THR A 598 0.07 5.11 33.38
C THR A 598 -1.40 5.53 33.26
N SER A 599 -1.96 6.07 34.33
CA SER A 599 -3.30 6.66 34.31
C SER A 599 -3.32 7.94 33.46
N SER A 600 -4.49 8.39 33.03
CA SER A 600 -4.65 9.63 32.23
C SER A 600 -4.15 10.91 32.91
N ASN A 601 -3.89 10.88 34.22
CA ASN A 601 -3.28 11.98 34.98
C ASN A 601 -1.75 11.85 35.14
N GLY A 602 -1.11 10.87 34.49
CA GLY A 602 0.34 10.64 34.53
C GLY A 602 0.83 9.87 35.75
N VAL A 603 -0.06 9.28 36.55
CA VAL A 603 0.34 8.44 37.70
C VAL A 603 0.57 7.00 37.23
N ILE A 604 1.79 6.50 37.46
CA ILE A 604 2.18 5.11 37.22
C ILE A 604 1.58 4.21 38.29
N ILE A 605 0.99 3.11 37.86
CA ILE A 605 0.34 2.10 38.69
C ILE A 605 1.21 0.83 38.70
N PRO A 606 1.46 0.22 39.88
CA PRO A 606 2.24 -1.01 39.96
C PRO A 606 1.64 -2.16 39.13
N LEU A 607 2.49 -2.93 38.44
CA LEU A 607 2.07 -4.11 37.67
C LEU A 607 1.42 -5.22 38.52
N ASN A 608 1.66 -5.22 39.84
CA ASN A 608 1.08 -6.17 40.79
C ASN A 608 -0.24 -5.71 41.41
N SER A 609 -0.81 -4.60 40.92
CA SER A 609 -2.13 -4.10 41.34
C SER A 609 -3.24 -5.13 41.09
N SER A 610 -4.29 -5.07 41.91
CA SER A 610 -5.44 -5.94 41.73
C SER A 610 -6.20 -5.62 40.44
N ALA A 611 -6.95 -6.58 39.90
CA ALA A 611 -7.79 -6.36 38.72
C ALA A 611 -8.82 -5.22 38.92
N GLN A 612 -9.28 -5.02 40.16
CA GLN A 612 -10.16 -3.92 40.55
C GLN A 612 -9.48 -2.56 40.48
N ASP A 613 -8.23 -2.49 40.93
CA ASP A 613 -7.43 -1.26 40.85
C ASP A 613 -7.17 -0.92 39.38
N ILE A 614 -6.70 -1.90 38.59
CA ILE A 614 -6.47 -1.75 37.14
C ILE A 614 -7.75 -1.26 36.45
N PHE A 615 -8.90 -1.87 36.72
CA PHE A 615 -10.20 -1.44 36.17
C PHE A 615 -10.52 0.03 36.49
N THR A 616 -10.28 0.45 37.73
CA THR A 616 -10.51 1.83 38.16
C THR A 616 -9.59 2.81 37.43
N TYR A 617 -8.33 2.44 37.21
CA TYR A 617 -7.38 3.29 36.49
C TYR A 617 -7.67 3.36 34.98
N CYS A 618 -7.98 2.22 34.35
CA CYS A 618 -8.33 2.14 32.94
C CYS A 618 -9.62 2.92 32.62
N ALA A 619 -10.57 2.99 33.55
CA ALA A 619 -11.75 3.84 33.42
C ALA A 619 -11.41 5.33 33.21
N GLY A 620 -10.26 5.79 33.70
CA GLY A 620 -9.75 7.16 33.51
C GLY A 620 -9.36 7.49 32.07
N TRP A 621 -9.24 6.48 31.19
CA TRP A 621 -8.97 6.65 29.75
C TRP A 621 -10.24 6.81 28.91
N ALA A 622 -11.41 6.95 29.55
CA ALA A 622 -12.66 7.25 28.86
C ALA A 622 -12.54 8.54 28.04
N ILE A 623 -12.98 8.50 26.79
CA ILE A 623 -12.92 9.67 25.89
C ILE A 623 -13.97 10.72 26.30
N ARG A 624 -13.98 11.86 25.60
CA ARG A 624 -15.03 12.89 25.71
C ARG A 624 -15.85 12.99 24.42
N ASN A 625 -17.03 13.59 24.49
CA ASN A 625 -17.88 13.81 23.32
C ASN A 625 -17.19 14.66 22.25
N GLU A 626 -16.41 15.67 22.66
CA GLU A 626 -15.73 16.59 21.74
C GLU A 626 -14.57 15.93 20.99
N THR A 627 -14.00 14.86 21.56
CA THR A 627 -12.87 14.11 21.00
C THR A 627 -13.31 12.80 20.33
N SER A 628 -14.60 12.48 20.36
CA SER A 628 -15.11 11.20 19.85
C SER A 628 -14.95 11.13 18.33
N LEU A 629 -14.31 10.05 17.87
CA LEU A 629 -14.22 9.72 16.45
C LEU A 629 -15.37 8.82 15.97
N PHE A 630 -16.18 8.30 16.89
CA PHE A 630 -17.25 7.36 16.55
C PHE A 630 -18.48 8.00 15.92
N THR A 631 -19.17 7.19 15.12
CA THR A 631 -20.48 7.47 14.55
C THR A 631 -21.59 7.04 15.52
N TYR A 632 -22.63 7.86 15.64
CA TYR A 632 -23.82 7.60 16.44
C TYR A 632 -25.06 7.68 15.54
N ASP A 633 -25.29 6.64 14.75
CA ASP A 633 -26.31 6.56 13.70
C ASP A 633 -27.50 5.67 14.08
N SER A 634 -27.66 5.33 15.36
CA SER A 634 -28.84 4.63 15.87
C SER A 634 -29.27 5.13 17.24
N THR A 635 -30.55 4.95 17.57
CA THR A 635 -31.08 5.30 18.90
C THR A 635 -30.35 4.56 20.03
N HIS A 636 -29.91 3.33 19.77
CA HIS A 636 -29.11 2.56 20.72
C HIS A 636 -27.76 3.24 20.99
N LEU A 637 -27.01 3.58 19.94
CA LEU A 637 -25.71 4.24 20.08
C LEU A 637 -25.82 5.62 20.74
N LEU A 638 -26.87 6.37 20.40
CA LEU A 638 -27.16 7.66 21.02
C LEU A 638 -27.41 7.52 22.53
N ASN A 639 -28.27 6.59 22.93
CA ASN A 639 -28.64 6.44 24.34
C ASN A 639 -27.54 5.80 25.19
N GLU A 640 -26.86 4.77 24.68
CA GLU A 640 -25.88 4.00 25.46
C GLU A 640 -24.47 4.60 25.47
N TYR A 641 -24.13 5.48 24.50
CA TYR A 641 -22.76 6.01 24.39
C TYR A 641 -22.69 7.53 24.21
N TYR A 642 -23.60 8.16 23.46
CA TYR A 642 -23.52 9.61 23.23
C TYR A 642 -24.08 10.44 24.40
N TYR A 643 -25.28 10.09 24.87
CA TYR A 643 -25.96 10.75 25.99
C TYR A 643 -25.60 10.14 27.36
N ALA A 644 -25.09 8.92 27.37
CA ALA A 644 -24.60 8.25 28.57
C ALA A 644 -23.15 8.65 28.91
N PRO A 645 -22.68 8.39 30.14
CA PRO A 645 -21.27 8.50 30.48
C PRO A 645 -20.39 7.62 29.59
N LYS A 646 -19.20 8.12 29.25
CA LYS A 646 -18.22 7.41 28.40
C LYS A 646 -17.57 6.19 29.05
N HIS A 647 -17.69 6.08 30.36
CA HIS A 647 -17.47 4.87 31.13
C HIS A 647 -18.69 4.70 32.04
N ASP A 648 -19.35 3.55 32.01
CA ASP A 648 -20.48 3.25 32.87
C ASP A 648 -19.97 2.71 34.23
N PRO A 649 -19.97 3.52 35.31
CA PRO A 649 -19.45 3.09 36.60
C PRO A 649 -20.36 2.07 37.31
N SER A 650 -21.57 1.83 36.79
CA SER A 650 -22.50 0.85 37.36
C SER A 650 -22.25 -0.57 36.83
N PHE A 651 -21.52 -0.70 35.73
CA PHE A 651 -21.11 -1.98 35.19
C PHE A 651 -19.87 -2.49 35.93
N ILE A 652 -20.03 -3.53 36.75
CA ILE A 652 -18.95 -4.19 37.46
C ILE A 652 -18.72 -5.57 36.83
N PRO A 653 -17.58 -5.79 36.16
CA PRO A 653 -17.31 -7.07 35.52
C PRO A 653 -16.96 -8.14 36.55
N ASN A 654 -16.97 -9.40 36.11
CA ASN A 654 -16.29 -10.43 36.86
C ASN A 654 -14.78 -10.18 36.76
N PHE A 655 -14.06 -10.16 37.88
CA PHE A 655 -12.61 -9.90 37.90
C PHE A 655 -11.78 -11.19 37.86
N SER A 656 -12.41 -12.34 38.09
CA SER A 656 -11.77 -13.64 38.12
C SER A 656 -12.76 -14.75 37.80
N VAL A 657 -12.30 -15.78 37.11
CA VAL A 657 -13.09 -16.98 36.84
C VAL A 657 -12.73 -18.09 37.83
N THR A 658 -13.73 -18.78 38.36
CA THR A 658 -13.55 -19.97 39.21
C THR A 658 -13.65 -21.25 38.38
N GLU A 659 -12.64 -22.11 38.44
CA GLU A 659 -12.68 -23.46 37.86
C GLU A 659 -13.49 -24.39 38.79
N ASP A 660 -14.79 -24.47 38.58
CA ASP A 660 -15.69 -25.37 39.34
C ASP A 660 -15.71 -26.77 38.69
N PRO A 661 -15.27 -27.83 39.40
CA PRO A 661 -15.29 -29.21 38.88
C PRO A 661 -16.66 -29.71 38.44
N GLU A 662 -17.74 -29.13 38.98
CA GLU A 662 -19.12 -29.49 38.61
C GLU A 662 -19.61 -28.74 37.36
N ASP A 663 -18.84 -27.77 36.86
CA ASP A 663 -19.18 -27.02 35.65
C ASP A 663 -18.97 -27.89 34.39
N PRO A 664 -20.03 -28.21 33.63
CA PRO A 664 -19.90 -29.04 32.44
C PRO A 664 -19.04 -28.41 31.34
N LEU A 665 -18.77 -27.11 31.40
CA LEU A 665 -17.93 -26.39 30.45
C LEU A 665 -16.43 -26.50 30.80
N LEU A 666 -16.07 -26.86 32.03
CA LEU A 666 -14.69 -26.84 32.49
C LEU A 666 -13.81 -27.86 31.74
N GLU A 667 -14.22 -29.13 31.71
CA GLU A 667 -13.49 -30.21 31.02
C GLU A 667 -13.22 -29.88 29.52
N PRO A 668 -14.23 -29.51 28.71
CA PRO A 668 -14.01 -29.07 27.34
C PRO A 668 -13.08 -27.85 27.22
N THR A 669 -13.18 -26.89 28.14
CA THR A 669 -12.34 -25.69 28.15
C THR A 669 -10.89 -26.05 28.43
N LEU A 670 -10.62 -26.90 29.42
CA LEU A 670 -9.27 -27.34 29.75
C LEU A 670 -8.61 -28.13 28.60
N ASN A 671 -9.41 -28.89 27.84
CA ASN A 671 -8.93 -29.61 26.66
C ASN A 671 -8.59 -28.67 25.48
N LEU A 672 -9.37 -27.61 25.29
CA LEU A 672 -9.17 -26.61 24.24
C LEU A 672 -8.02 -25.65 24.58
N CYS A 673 -8.03 -25.11 25.80
CA CYS A 673 -7.16 -24.02 26.25
C CYS A 673 -5.89 -24.57 26.89
N ALA A 674 -4.91 -24.92 26.04
CA ALA A 674 -3.61 -25.42 26.47
C ALA A 674 -2.45 -24.63 25.83
N GLY A 675 -1.34 -24.52 26.58
CA GLY A 675 -0.13 -23.81 26.16
C GLY A 675 -0.16 -22.31 26.42
N GLU A 676 0.63 -21.55 25.66
CA GLU A 676 0.65 -20.09 25.73
C GLU A 676 -0.71 -19.52 25.30
N GLY A 677 -1.20 -18.49 26.03
CA GLY A 677 -2.53 -17.91 25.82
C GLY A 677 -3.69 -18.69 26.45
N ALA A 678 -3.42 -19.85 27.08
CA ALA A 678 -4.45 -20.66 27.72
C ALA A 678 -5.22 -19.92 28.83
N SER A 679 -4.56 -19.01 29.56
CA SER A 679 -5.22 -18.21 30.61
C SER A 679 -6.35 -17.34 30.04
N PHE A 680 -6.10 -16.63 28.94
CA PHE A 680 -7.10 -15.82 28.24
C PHE A 680 -8.22 -16.69 27.68
N CYS A 681 -7.86 -17.78 27.00
CA CYS A 681 -8.82 -18.74 26.45
C CYS A 681 -9.77 -19.30 27.52
N LYS A 682 -9.23 -19.72 28.67
CA LYS A 682 -10.02 -20.26 29.78
C LYS A 682 -10.93 -19.19 30.38
N TYR A 683 -10.40 -17.99 30.56
CA TYR A 683 -11.14 -16.87 31.11
C TYR A 683 -12.37 -16.61 30.26
N ASP A 684 -12.19 -16.34 28.97
CA ASP A 684 -13.25 -16.08 28.01
C ASP A 684 -14.23 -17.26 27.90
N ALA A 685 -13.74 -18.49 27.77
CA ALA A 685 -14.62 -19.64 27.63
C ALA A 685 -15.58 -19.78 28.82
N LEU A 686 -15.10 -19.56 30.05
CA LEU A 686 -15.88 -19.74 31.27
C LEU A 686 -16.67 -18.48 31.67
N SER A 687 -16.11 -17.27 31.50
CA SER A 687 -16.78 -15.99 31.78
C SER A 687 -17.95 -15.78 30.82
N MET A 688 -17.77 -16.15 29.56
CA MET A 688 -18.73 -15.97 28.48
C MET A 688 -19.60 -17.19 28.22
N ARG A 689 -19.29 -18.32 28.86
CA ARG A 689 -19.97 -19.61 28.65
C ARG A 689 -19.90 -20.10 27.19
N SER A 690 -18.78 -19.87 26.49
CA SER A 690 -18.61 -20.24 25.07
C SER A 690 -17.20 -20.73 24.72
N LEU A 691 -17.08 -22.01 24.32
CA LEU A 691 -15.84 -22.57 23.80
C LEU A 691 -15.37 -21.91 22.50
N GLU A 692 -16.32 -21.44 21.68
CA GLU A 692 -16.00 -20.75 20.44
C GLU A 692 -15.24 -19.46 20.71
N GLN A 693 -15.68 -18.68 21.71
CA GLN A 693 -15.02 -17.44 22.10
C GLN A 693 -13.66 -17.69 22.71
N GLY A 694 -13.53 -18.67 23.62
CA GLY A 694 -12.22 -19.07 24.14
C GLY A 694 -11.25 -19.49 23.02
N ASN A 695 -11.74 -20.25 22.03
CA ASN A 695 -10.92 -20.64 20.87
C ASN A 695 -10.51 -19.43 20.01
N ALA A 696 -11.43 -18.50 19.75
CA ALA A 696 -11.15 -17.28 18.99
C ALA A 696 -10.06 -16.44 19.68
N THR A 697 -10.13 -16.28 21.00
CA THR A 697 -9.11 -15.60 21.81
C THR A 697 -7.76 -16.30 21.77
N LEU A 698 -7.74 -17.63 21.82
CA LEU A 698 -6.51 -18.40 21.68
C LEU A 698 -5.86 -18.24 20.30
N LEU A 699 -6.67 -18.21 19.24
CA LEU A 699 -6.19 -17.96 17.87
C LEU A 699 -5.66 -16.53 17.71
N ALA A 700 -6.35 -15.54 18.26
CA ALA A 700 -5.91 -14.15 18.28
C ALA A 700 -4.56 -13.99 18.99
N TYR A 701 -4.39 -14.60 20.17
CA TYR A 701 -3.13 -14.59 20.92
C TYR A 701 -1.98 -15.24 20.13
N ARG A 702 -2.24 -16.39 19.49
CA ARG A 702 -1.24 -17.06 18.63
C ARG A 702 -0.85 -16.21 17.42
N SER A 703 -1.83 -15.54 16.81
CA SER A 703 -1.58 -14.61 15.71
C SER A 703 -0.68 -13.46 16.15
N HIS A 704 -1.00 -12.80 17.28
CA HIS A 704 -0.18 -11.74 17.84
C HIS A 704 1.25 -12.20 18.14
N THR A 705 1.40 -13.38 18.76
CA THR A 705 2.72 -13.97 19.06
C THR A 705 3.52 -14.25 17.79
N SER A 706 2.86 -14.76 16.74
CA SER A 706 3.48 -14.98 15.43
C SER A 706 3.93 -13.67 14.79
N THR A 707 3.11 -12.61 14.85
CA THR A 707 3.45 -11.28 14.36
C THR A 707 4.65 -10.71 15.12
N LYS A 708 4.64 -10.76 16.46
CA LYS A 708 5.76 -10.30 17.30
C LYS A 708 7.06 -11.02 16.96
N LYS A 709 7.01 -12.34 16.76
CA LYS A 709 8.16 -13.14 16.34
C LYS A 709 8.66 -12.76 14.95
N ALA A 710 7.75 -12.55 13.99
CA ALA A 710 8.12 -12.14 12.64
C ALA A 710 8.77 -10.75 12.61
N LEU A 711 8.43 -9.89 13.57
CA LEU A 711 8.95 -8.52 13.72
C LEU A 711 10.19 -8.44 14.63
N GLU A 712 10.80 -9.56 15.01
CA GLU A 712 12.06 -9.54 15.74
C GLU A 712 13.16 -8.83 14.90
N PRO A 713 13.94 -7.92 15.50
CA PRO A 713 15.06 -7.28 14.80
C PRO A 713 16.08 -8.31 14.34
N VAL A 714 16.58 -8.13 13.12
CA VAL A 714 17.70 -8.92 12.58
C VAL A 714 18.84 -7.99 12.20
N GLN A 715 20.07 -8.49 12.27
CA GLN A 715 21.25 -7.70 11.95
C GLN A 715 21.73 -7.99 10.52
N SER A 716 21.74 -6.95 9.67
CA SER A 716 22.37 -6.97 8.34
C SER A 716 23.77 -6.36 8.41
N CYS A 717 24.72 -6.93 7.68
CA CYS A 717 26.04 -6.34 7.44
C CYS A 717 26.12 -5.54 6.12
N GLY A 718 25.02 -5.53 5.35
CA GLY A 718 24.94 -4.88 4.04
C GLY A 718 25.61 -5.67 2.92
N TRP A 719 25.27 -5.28 1.70
CA TRP A 719 25.76 -5.94 0.49
C TRP A 719 27.27 -5.70 0.26
N LEU A 720 27.96 -6.71 -0.24
CA LEU A 720 29.36 -6.62 -0.67
C LEU A 720 29.47 -6.69 -2.20
N SER A 721 30.23 -5.77 -2.80
CA SER A 721 30.47 -5.78 -4.24
C SER A 721 31.41 -6.91 -4.66
N PRO A 722 31.18 -7.57 -5.81
CA PRO A 722 32.18 -8.46 -6.38
C PRO A 722 33.47 -7.68 -6.74
N PRO A 723 34.66 -8.27 -6.54
CA PRO A 723 35.92 -7.63 -6.90
C PRO A 723 36.04 -7.48 -8.43
N ASN A 724 36.65 -6.39 -8.89
CA ASN A 724 36.97 -6.22 -10.31
C ASN A 724 37.83 -7.39 -10.81
N HIS A 725 37.47 -8.00 -11.93
CA HIS A 725 38.11 -9.23 -12.46
C HIS A 725 38.03 -10.43 -11.51
N GLY A 726 36.97 -10.51 -10.71
CA GLY A 726 36.62 -11.68 -9.93
C GLY A 726 35.12 -11.80 -9.77
N TRP A 727 34.70 -12.74 -8.94
CA TRP A 727 33.30 -12.95 -8.59
C TRP A 727 33.17 -13.20 -7.08
N LYS A 728 31.93 -13.13 -6.62
CA LYS A 728 31.55 -13.52 -5.27
C LYS A 728 30.50 -14.62 -5.32
N GLU A 729 30.43 -15.41 -4.27
CA GLU A 729 29.43 -16.43 -4.01
C GLU A 729 28.78 -16.17 -2.65
N GLY A 730 27.45 -16.22 -2.61
CA GLY A 730 26.64 -15.83 -1.45
C GLY A 730 25.82 -14.57 -1.70
N THR A 731 24.53 -14.65 -1.38
CA THR A 731 23.52 -13.59 -1.58
C THR A 731 22.76 -13.25 -0.29
N LEU A 732 23.18 -13.82 0.85
CA LEU A 732 22.65 -13.52 2.18
C LEU A 732 23.62 -12.61 2.92
N TYR A 733 23.10 -11.56 3.55
CA TYR A 733 23.90 -10.52 4.23
C TYR A 733 23.53 -10.33 5.70
N LEU A 734 22.75 -11.25 6.26
CA LEU A 734 22.37 -11.26 7.67
C LEU A 734 23.45 -11.92 8.54
N GLU A 735 23.38 -11.69 9.85
CA GLU A 735 24.30 -12.28 10.83
C GLU A 735 24.50 -13.79 10.60
N GLY A 736 25.77 -14.21 10.64
CA GLY A 736 26.17 -15.60 10.40
C GLY A 736 26.34 -15.96 8.92
N ALA A 737 25.85 -15.16 7.98
CA ALA A 737 26.06 -15.39 6.56
C ALA A 737 27.54 -15.23 6.18
N THR A 738 28.00 -16.04 5.21
CA THR A 738 29.38 -16.00 4.70
C THR A 738 29.36 -15.79 3.19
N VAL A 739 30.20 -14.86 2.71
CA VAL A 739 30.42 -14.56 1.30
C VAL A 739 31.85 -14.95 0.93
N THR A 740 31.99 -15.71 -0.16
CA THR A 740 33.28 -16.20 -0.66
C THR A 740 33.64 -15.48 -1.95
N PHE A 741 34.89 -15.05 -2.06
CA PHE A 741 35.41 -14.31 -3.20
C PHE A 741 36.42 -15.14 -3.99
N SER A 742 36.47 -14.91 -5.29
CA SER A 742 37.42 -15.58 -6.19
C SER A 742 37.81 -14.66 -7.34
N CYS A 743 38.99 -14.88 -7.92
CA CYS A 743 39.52 -14.07 -9.01
C CYS A 743 39.51 -14.84 -10.33
N ASN A 744 39.27 -14.12 -11.42
CA ASN A 744 39.33 -14.66 -12.78
C ASN A 744 40.74 -15.19 -13.08
N SER A 745 40.81 -16.11 -14.05
CA SER A 745 42.08 -16.64 -14.53
C SER A 745 43.04 -15.51 -14.92
N GLY A 746 44.30 -15.59 -14.47
CA GLY A 746 45.30 -14.55 -14.65
C GLY A 746 45.33 -13.47 -13.57
N TYR A 747 44.45 -13.53 -12.57
CA TYR A 747 44.44 -12.62 -11.41
C TYR A 747 44.69 -13.38 -10.10
N ARG A 748 45.31 -12.72 -9.13
CA ARG A 748 45.54 -13.24 -7.77
C ARG A 748 44.68 -12.48 -6.77
N LEU A 749 44.11 -13.22 -5.81
CA LEU A 749 43.28 -12.68 -4.74
C LEU A 749 44.15 -12.08 -3.64
N TYR A 750 43.83 -10.86 -3.24
CA TYR A 750 44.37 -10.16 -2.09
C TYR A 750 43.22 -9.75 -1.16
N GLY A 751 43.46 -9.75 0.15
CA GLY A 751 42.42 -9.59 1.16
C GLY A 751 41.85 -10.93 1.63
N SER A 752 40.67 -10.92 2.23
CA SER A 752 40.04 -12.14 2.74
C SER A 752 39.32 -12.90 1.63
N GLN A 753 39.57 -14.21 1.50
CA GLN A 753 38.83 -15.06 0.57
C GLN A 753 37.38 -15.25 1.03
N GLU A 754 37.14 -15.33 2.34
CA GLU A 754 35.81 -15.47 2.94
C GLU A 754 35.58 -14.36 3.95
N ARG A 755 34.35 -13.83 3.97
CA ARG A 755 33.91 -12.82 4.94
C ARG A 755 32.59 -13.25 5.54
N THR A 756 32.46 -13.17 6.86
CA THR A 756 31.26 -13.57 7.60
C THR A 756 30.64 -12.36 8.28
N CYS A 757 29.33 -12.22 8.20
CA CYS A 757 28.59 -11.17 8.87
C CYS A 757 28.55 -11.43 10.38
N GLN A 758 29.07 -10.49 11.17
CA GLN A 758 29.17 -10.60 12.62
C GLN A 758 27.99 -9.89 13.30
N ALA A 759 27.70 -10.27 14.55
CA ALA A 759 26.65 -9.69 15.40
C ALA A 759 26.65 -8.14 15.50
N GLY A 760 27.80 -7.50 15.27
CA GLY A 760 27.92 -6.04 15.25
C GLY A 760 27.53 -5.36 13.93
N GLY A 761 26.93 -6.08 12.98
CA GLY A 761 26.57 -5.54 11.66
C GLY A 761 27.78 -5.22 10.79
N LYS A 762 28.90 -5.91 11.00
CA LYS A 762 30.13 -5.73 10.22
C LYS A 762 30.63 -7.05 9.65
N TRP A 763 31.13 -6.99 8.43
CA TRP A 763 31.82 -8.11 7.79
C TRP A 763 33.19 -8.35 8.44
N SER A 764 33.51 -9.61 8.68
CA SER A 764 34.87 -10.02 9.08
C SER A 764 35.87 -9.80 7.94
N GLY A 765 37.17 -9.90 8.29
CA GLY A 765 38.25 -9.90 7.30
C GLY A 765 38.55 -8.53 6.67
N GLN A 766 39.32 -8.56 5.58
CA GLN A 766 39.72 -7.38 4.79
C GLN A 766 39.08 -7.41 3.41
N ASP A 767 38.87 -6.22 2.83
CA ASP A 767 38.29 -6.06 1.49
C ASP A 767 39.12 -6.77 0.41
N THR A 768 38.41 -7.54 -0.42
CA THR A 768 39.00 -8.42 -1.42
C THR A 768 39.22 -7.70 -2.74
N HIS A 769 40.41 -7.86 -3.33
CA HIS A 769 40.76 -7.30 -4.63
C HIS A 769 41.54 -8.31 -5.48
N CYS A 770 41.26 -8.31 -6.79
CA CYS A 770 41.94 -9.18 -7.75
C CYS A 770 42.97 -8.35 -8.54
N VAL A 771 44.24 -8.75 -8.45
CA VAL A 771 45.35 -8.05 -9.10
C VAL A 771 45.93 -8.95 -10.19
N ALA A 772 46.24 -8.39 -11.36
CA ALA A 772 46.82 -9.14 -12.46
C ALA A 772 48.11 -9.86 -12.01
N GLY A 773 48.12 -11.18 -12.17
CA GLY A 773 49.31 -11.99 -11.93
C GLY A 773 50.36 -11.62 -12.98
N SER A 774 51.46 -11.01 -12.56
CA SER A 774 52.58 -10.78 -13.47
C SER A 774 53.08 -12.14 -14.03
N PRO A 775 53.32 -12.27 -15.35
CA PRO A 775 53.82 -13.52 -15.95
C PRO A 775 55.30 -13.84 -15.60
N CYS A 776 55.87 -13.22 -14.56
CA CYS A 776 57.22 -13.48 -14.09
C CYS A 776 57.20 -13.84 -12.61
N SER A 777 56.75 -15.05 -12.29
CA SER A 777 57.16 -15.75 -11.07
C SER A 777 56.84 -17.23 -11.24
N LEU A 778 57.91 -18.03 -11.44
CA LEU A 778 58.01 -19.46 -11.84
C LEU A 778 58.40 -19.55 -13.32
N GLU A 779 59.64 -19.83 -13.75
CA GLU A 779 60.75 -20.59 -13.19
C GLU A 779 62.08 -19.95 -13.68
N VAL A 780 63.04 -19.63 -12.81
CA VAL A 780 64.50 -19.83 -12.98
C VAL A 780 65.14 -19.35 -11.67
N ILE A 781 65.18 -20.19 -10.62
CA ILE A 781 66.39 -20.43 -9.80
C ILE A 781 66.24 -21.85 -9.20
N GLU A 782 66.24 -22.89 -10.04
CA GLU A 782 66.92 -24.13 -9.64
C GLU A 782 68.37 -23.98 -10.08
N GLY A 783 69.27 -23.71 -9.13
CA GLY A 783 70.69 -23.70 -9.47
C GLY A 783 71.66 -22.95 -8.58
N PHE A 784 71.30 -22.45 -7.39
CA PHE A 784 72.33 -22.00 -6.43
C PHE A 784 71.86 -22.18 -4.97
N SER A 785 71.81 -23.42 -4.50
CA SER A 785 71.92 -23.70 -3.05
C SER A 785 72.42 -25.12 -2.78
N ARG A 786 73.70 -25.35 -3.08
CA ARG A 786 74.54 -26.28 -2.32
C ARG A 786 75.80 -25.52 -1.95
N PHE A 787 75.91 -25.16 -0.68
CA PHE A 787 77.12 -25.15 0.16
C PHE A 787 76.88 -24.21 1.34
N PHE A 788 76.42 -24.77 2.46
CA PHE A 788 76.69 -24.22 3.78
C PHE A 788 77.43 -25.27 4.62
N PHE A 789 78.33 -24.76 5.46
CA PHE A 789 79.24 -25.40 6.42
C PHE A 789 80.58 -25.88 5.81
N PHE A 790 81.72 -25.20 6.03
CA PHE A 790 82.30 -24.94 7.35
C PHE A 790 83.34 -23.79 7.36
N SER A 791 83.31 -23.05 8.48
CA SER A 791 84.46 -22.45 9.17
C SER A 791 85.08 -21.13 8.68
N SER A 792 84.99 -20.14 9.56
CA SER A 792 86.12 -19.40 10.14
C SER A 792 86.52 -18.01 9.59
N ILE A 793 86.20 -17.00 10.42
CA ILE A 793 87.08 -15.92 10.94
C ILE A 793 87.49 -14.76 9.98
N PHE A 794 87.39 -13.53 10.55
CA PHE A 794 87.94 -12.20 10.15
C PHE A 794 87.19 -11.49 9.01
N HIS A 795 87.00 -10.16 8.93
CA HIS A 795 87.06 -8.96 9.79
C HIS A 795 86.71 -7.83 8.79
N TYR A 796 85.88 -6.84 9.16
CA TYR A 796 85.86 -5.46 8.58
C TYR A 796 85.37 -5.31 7.12
N GLU A 797 84.69 -4.26 6.63
CA GLU A 797 84.05 -3.03 7.13
C GLU A 797 83.47 -2.29 5.89
N TRP A 798 82.55 -1.33 6.08
CA TRP A 798 82.13 -0.23 5.17
C TRP A 798 81.31 -0.48 3.87
N MET A 799 79.99 -0.30 4.01
CA MET A 799 79.19 0.83 3.49
C MET A 799 79.33 1.30 2.01
N ILE A 800 78.21 1.18 1.28
CA ILE A 800 77.53 2.18 0.42
C ILE A 800 78.40 3.04 -0.53
N LEU A 801 78.18 2.89 -1.85
CA LEU A 801 77.71 3.95 -2.78
C LEU A 801 77.97 3.55 -4.24
N LYS A 802 76.90 3.25 -4.99
CA LYS A 802 76.54 3.97 -6.23
C LYS A 802 75.33 3.30 -6.91
N GLU A 803 74.17 3.92 -6.68
CA GLU A 803 73.08 3.96 -7.64
C GLU A 803 73.54 4.53 -9.00
N ALA A 804 72.68 4.35 -10.00
CA ALA A 804 72.69 5.04 -11.31
C ALA A 804 73.68 4.51 -12.36
N SER A 805 73.41 3.31 -12.85
CA SER A 805 73.45 3.01 -14.29
C SER A 805 72.85 1.63 -14.46
N TYR A 806 71.69 1.52 -15.13
CA TYR A 806 70.98 0.34 -15.67
C TYR A 806 69.45 0.46 -15.56
N ALA A 807 68.93 1.53 -14.95
CA ALA A 807 67.51 1.91 -15.01
C ALA A 807 67.15 2.83 -16.20
N LEU A 808 68.01 2.94 -17.24
CA LEU A 808 67.82 3.92 -18.32
C LEU A 808 68.06 3.37 -19.75
N GLN A 809 67.93 2.06 -19.95
CA GLN A 809 68.05 1.47 -21.29
C GLN A 809 67.04 0.36 -21.63
N GLY A 810 65.87 0.38 -20.98
CA GLY A 810 64.75 -0.54 -21.25
C GLY A 810 63.42 0.13 -21.63
N CYS A 811 63.30 1.46 -21.56
CA CYS A 811 62.06 2.20 -21.84
C CYS A 811 62.04 2.91 -23.22
N ILE A 812 62.93 2.55 -24.15
CA ILE A 812 62.90 3.01 -25.55
C ILE A 812 62.94 1.79 -26.47
N TYR A 813 61.90 0.96 -26.42
CA TYR A 813 61.65 -0.07 -27.45
C TYR A 813 60.18 -0.51 -27.47
N LEU A 814 59.23 0.43 -27.35
CA LEU A 814 57.79 0.17 -27.58
C LEU A 814 57.02 1.41 -28.07
N ILE A 815 57.71 2.30 -28.79
CA ILE A 815 57.11 3.31 -29.67
C ILE A 815 57.80 3.20 -31.03
N ARG A 816 57.40 2.21 -31.82
CA ARG A 816 57.48 2.14 -33.29
C ARG A 816 57.21 0.70 -33.74
N ASN A 817 55.96 0.41 -34.07
CA ASN A 817 55.58 -0.26 -35.32
C ASN A 817 54.05 -0.29 -35.42
N ILE A 818 53.54 0.84 -35.89
CA ILE A 818 52.29 0.97 -36.63
C ILE A 818 52.58 0.51 -38.07
N THR A 819 51.59 -0.15 -38.69
CA THR A 819 51.42 -0.53 -40.12
C THR A 819 52.28 -1.67 -40.71
N PHE A 820 51.64 -2.82 -40.94
CA PHE A 820 51.04 -3.15 -42.24
C PHE A 820 49.72 -3.91 -42.05
#